data_AF-A0A812S506-F1
#
_entry.id   AF-A0A812S506-F1
#
_cell.length_a   1.000
_cell.length_b   1.000
_cell.length_c   1.000
_cell.angle_alpha   90.00
_cell.angle_beta   90.00
_cell.angle_gamma   90.00
#
_symmetry.space_group_name_H-M   'P 1'
#
loop_
_entity.id
_entity.type
_entity.pdbx_description
1 polymer ?
#
loop_
_entity_poly.entity_id
_entity_poly.type
_entity_poly.pdbx_seq_one_letter_code
_entity_poly.pdbx_strand_id
1 'polypeptide(L)'
;MADAWDWEESIRELEVKLRKEFHARMDRLESEIRTLKDSAVLIPSPPMEPGCQPDSVAPEGGLPKLEVQPRKAWAEEDATLEPIAFTESTWNLILVLGFTGAGWLDAFIGCAVSCASPLLQLAFCLSLLTKGFLGAPLQDQVEIAKKWRADTAHDYRHLDLADTSLVSRVCNGDESLIMSMQHADLISGVDAYLGLETFMFSPDGLSPGVVLCMLCILWWCLYLCREFRAIVASLEGLWQVPLQVATDFEDGSLRSLSRVRFWLFYAARLSKAVISGLLLAAGIQWLTNTTSIKDLLLHAVALKSLLELDTILYAAFMPKKIQVKIKKLKPLQFRSSAWRSQIESLFFVLCFLALMLWTWFQLIDPLMDTMQVVKREYCGGNQDFVVAINEHHGIAVARPTAPYVAESMSGHLEIAVYEYAFASQNSQHILFHGTTSDFENTRLETIETAATALIECVDLDSWFLRGEGVPVASLYGPYWWSTAVGLGLATNSTCADMAAHCDSSESQLLRMVCGVTCGCGEPQANVMYKVQAQGCLKKCRDQVPHRIDAGPCEDVANHSATWQSFWDLYPSAIRSYYGAAQTQSFELEATATTMKAGGCASLVELPMDRVSESRFCDGDPRLFAPLSQLCPRTCCVGDGPFCPSSCSL
;
A
#
# COMPACT_ATOMS: atom_id res chain seq x y z
N MET A 1 -36.32 9.70 8.91
CA MET A 1 -35.14 8.86 9.21
C MET A 1 -35.43 7.36 9.04
N ALA A 2 -36.66 6.88 9.21
CA ALA A 2 -37.00 5.48 8.90
C ALA A 2 -36.96 5.15 7.39
N ASP A 3 -37.30 6.09 6.52
CA ASP A 3 -37.31 5.86 5.05
C ASP A 3 -35.92 5.88 4.39
N ALA A 4 -34.86 6.24 5.12
CA ALA A 4 -33.50 6.22 4.59
C ALA A 4 -32.87 4.81 4.60
N TRP A 5 -33.33 3.94 5.50
CA TRP A 5 -32.84 2.56 5.62
C TRP A 5 -33.36 1.65 4.51
N ASP A 6 -34.60 1.87 4.05
CA ASP A 6 -35.26 1.05 3.01
C ASP A 6 -34.60 1.20 1.63
N TRP A 7 -33.98 2.36 1.37
CA TRP A 7 -33.28 2.63 0.12
C TRP A 7 -31.91 1.94 0.03
N GLU A 8 -31.15 1.87 1.13
CA GLU A 8 -29.86 1.16 1.16
C GLU A 8 -30.03 -0.36 0.97
N GLU A 9 -31.09 -0.93 1.55
CA GLU A 9 -31.40 -2.35 1.39
C GLU A 9 -31.85 -2.67 -0.04
N SER A 10 -32.67 -1.80 -0.65
CA SER A 10 -33.05 -1.89 -2.07
C SER A 10 -31.84 -1.82 -3.01
N ILE A 11 -30.84 -0.99 -2.70
CA ILE A 11 -29.60 -0.92 -3.50
C ILE A 11 -28.79 -2.20 -3.36
N ARG A 12 -28.61 -2.73 -2.16
CA ARG A 12 -27.90 -4.00 -1.95
C ARG A 12 -28.57 -5.16 -2.67
N GLU A 13 -29.90 -5.23 -2.66
CA GLU A 13 -30.63 -6.24 -3.42
C GLU A 13 -30.41 -6.09 -4.94
N LEU A 14 -30.44 -4.86 -5.44
CA LEU A 14 -30.21 -4.57 -6.86
C LEU A 14 -28.79 -4.97 -7.29
N GLU A 15 -27.77 -4.65 -6.47
CA GLU A 15 -26.37 -5.02 -6.72
C GLU A 15 -26.17 -6.54 -6.74
N VAL A 16 -26.77 -7.27 -5.79
CA VAL A 16 -26.71 -8.74 -5.75
C VAL A 16 -27.36 -9.33 -7.00
N LYS A 17 -28.50 -8.77 -7.44
CA LYS A 17 -29.20 -9.23 -8.64
C LYS A 17 -28.39 -8.97 -9.92
N LEU A 18 -27.84 -7.76 -10.09
CA LEU A 18 -26.98 -7.40 -11.21
C LEU A 18 -25.71 -8.27 -11.26
N ARG A 19 -25.08 -8.52 -10.10
CA ARG A 19 -23.90 -9.40 -10.02
C ARG A 19 -24.22 -10.82 -10.46
N LYS A 20 -25.37 -11.38 -10.04
CA LYS A 20 -25.84 -12.71 -10.47
C LYS A 20 -26.13 -12.77 -11.98
N GLU A 21 -26.83 -11.78 -12.52
CA GLU A 21 -27.12 -11.73 -13.96
C GLU A 21 -25.85 -11.59 -14.82
N PHE A 22 -24.86 -10.84 -14.33
CA PHE A 22 -23.56 -10.71 -14.99
C PHE A 22 -22.79 -12.04 -15.03
N HIS A 23 -22.67 -12.74 -13.90
CA HIS A 23 -22.00 -14.05 -13.85
C HIS A 23 -22.72 -15.07 -14.75
N ALA A 24 -24.06 -15.11 -14.72
CA ALA A 24 -24.83 -16.01 -15.57
C ALA A 24 -24.68 -15.73 -17.08
N ARG A 25 -24.34 -14.49 -17.48
CA ARG A 25 -23.99 -14.15 -18.87
C ARG A 25 -22.55 -14.55 -19.21
N MET A 26 -21.62 -14.36 -18.29
CA MET A 26 -20.22 -14.77 -18.47
C MET A 26 -20.09 -16.29 -18.61
N ASP A 27 -20.77 -17.06 -17.76
CA ASP A 27 -20.77 -18.53 -17.84
C ASP A 27 -21.33 -19.04 -19.18
N ARG A 28 -22.37 -18.37 -19.71
CA ARG A 28 -22.90 -18.69 -21.06
C ARG A 28 -21.87 -18.42 -22.15
N LEU A 29 -21.23 -17.26 -22.14
CA LEU A 29 -20.19 -16.91 -23.10
C LEU A 29 -19.01 -17.90 -23.03
N GLU A 30 -18.58 -18.29 -21.84
CA GLU A 30 -17.49 -19.27 -21.69
C GLU A 30 -17.89 -20.65 -22.24
N SER A 31 -19.15 -21.06 -22.05
CA SER A 31 -19.67 -22.30 -22.64
C SER A 31 -19.75 -22.25 -24.17
N GLU A 32 -20.10 -21.10 -24.75
CA GLU A 32 -20.11 -20.88 -26.20
C GLU A 32 -18.68 -20.90 -26.78
N ILE A 33 -17.71 -20.32 -26.08
CA ILE A 33 -16.30 -20.36 -26.48
C ILE A 33 -15.75 -21.79 -26.45
N ARG A 34 -16.07 -22.58 -25.41
CA ARG A 34 -15.65 -23.99 -25.35
C ARG A 34 -16.23 -24.82 -26.48
N THR A 35 -17.51 -24.66 -26.79
CA THR A 35 -18.15 -25.39 -27.90
C THR A 35 -17.57 -25.02 -29.27
N LEU A 36 -17.21 -23.74 -29.48
CA LEU A 36 -16.50 -23.30 -30.68
C LEU A 36 -15.09 -23.89 -30.78
N LYS A 37 -14.36 -23.95 -29.65
CA LYS A 37 -13.01 -24.52 -29.59
C LYS A 37 -13.03 -26.02 -29.90
N ASP A 38 -13.97 -26.76 -29.34
CA ASP A 38 -14.13 -28.20 -29.61
C ASP A 38 -14.55 -28.46 -31.07
N SER A 39 -15.33 -27.57 -31.66
CA SER A 39 -15.73 -27.64 -33.08
C SER A 39 -14.57 -27.33 -34.04
N ALA A 40 -13.61 -26.49 -33.65
CA ALA A 40 -12.46 -26.11 -34.46
C ALA A 40 -11.36 -27.19 -34.52
N VAL A 41 -11.35 -28.15 -33.59
CA VAL A 41 -10.34 -29.23 -33.52
C VAL A 41 -10.61 -30.36 -34.54
N LEU A 42 -11.77 -30.37 -35.21
CA LEU A 42 -12.17 -31.44 -36.13
C LEU A 42 -11.88 -31.16 -37.62
N ILE A 43 -11.10 -30.14 -37.99
CA ILE A 43 -10.66 -29.96 -39.38
C ILE A 43 -9.44 -30.85 -39.64
N PRO A 44 -9.55 -31.92 -40.47
CA PRO A 44 -8.41 -32.74 -40.82
C PRO A 44 -7.48 -31.94 -41.75
N SER A 45 -6.19 -31.92 -41.42
CA SER A 45 -5.16 -31.35 -42.28
C SER A 45 -5.21 -31.99 -43.68
N PRO A 46 -5.21 -31.22 -44.77
CA PRO A 46 -5.10 -31.79 -46.11
C PRO A 46 -3.72 -32.46 -46.29
N PRO A 47 -3.63 -33.57 -47.04
CA PRO A 47 -2.36 -34.26 -47.28
C PRO A 47 -1.42 -33.39 -48.12
N MET A 48 -0.14 -33.33 -47.69
CA MET A 48 0.95 -32.69 -48.44
C MET A 48 1.20 -33.44 -49.75
N GLU A 49 1.02 -32.75 -50.88
CA GLU A 49 1.55 -33.18 -52.17
C GLU A 49 3.02 -32.73 -52.34
N PRO A 50 3.89 -33.58 -52.92
CA PRO A 50 5.29 -33.26 -53.17
C PRO A 50 5.52 -32.66 -54.56
N GLY A 51 6.29 -31.57 -54.59
CA GLY A 51 7.29 -31.23 -55.61
C GLY A 51 6.87 -31.08 -57.08
N CYS A 52 6.99 -29.87 -57.62
CA CYS A 52 7.15 -29.68 -59.06
C CYS A 52 8.26 -28.67 -59.39
N GLN A 53 9.19 -29.15 -60.23
CA GLN A 53 10.22 -28.41 -60.93
C GLN A 53 9.63 -27.43 -61.97
N PRO A 54 10.42 -26.46 -62.44
CA PRO A 54 10.04 -25.57 -63.51
C PRO A 54 10.41 -26.19 -64.86
N ASP A 55 9.45 -26.35 -65.77
CA ASP A 55 9.76 -26.49 -67.18
C ASP A 55 8.71 -25.82 -68.08
N SER A 56 9.28 -25.32 -69.17
CA SER A 56 8.75 -24.63 -70.35
C SER A 56 7.47 -25.21 -70.98
N VAL A 57 6.70 -24.34 -71.66
CA VAL A 57 6.45 -24.31 -73.13
C VAL A 57 5.30 -23.34 -73.45
N ALA A 58 5.48 -22.61 -74.56
CA ALA A 58 4.61 -21.60 -75.19
C ALA A 58 3.38 -22.21 -75.92
N PRO A 59 2.77 -21.55 -76.93
CA PRO A 59 2.05 -20.27 -77.00
C PRO A 59 0.56 -20.48 -77.42
N GLU A 60 -0.13 -19.37 -77.71
CA GLU A 60 -1.41 -19.27 -78.44
C GLU A 60 -2.72 -19.43 -77.65
N GLY A 61 -3.50 -18.34 -77.61
CA GLY A 61 -4.85 -18.36 -77.09
C GLY A 61 -5.48 -16.97 -76.96
N GLY A 62 -5.76 -16.33 -78.10
CA GLY A 62 -6.86 -15.37 -78.26
C GLY A 62 -6.96 -14.20 -77.29
N LEU A 63 -6.39 -13.05 -77.67
CA LEU A 63 -6.74 -11.74 -77.12
C LEU A 63 -8.26 -11.50 -77.31
N PRO A 64 -9.07 -11.34 -76.25
CA PRO A 64 -10.39 -10.74 -76.41
C PRO A 64 -10.17 -9.29 -76.86
N LYS A 65 -10.74 -8.94 -78.00
CA LYS A 65 -10.85 -7.56 -78.50
C LYS A 65 -11.37 -6.69 -77.35
N LEU A 66 -10.47 -5.88 -76.77
CA LEU A 66 -10.86 -4.75 -75.95
C LEU A 66 -11.55 -3.78 -76.89
N GLU A 67 -12.87 -3.84 -76.89
CA GLU A 67 -13.73 -2.84 -77.46
C GLU A 67 -13.50 -1.56 -76.66
N VAL A 68 -12.68 -0.67 -77.22
CA VAL A 68 -12.45 0.68 -76.70
C VAL A 68 -13.81 1.38 -76.74
N GLN A 69 -14.52 1.34 -75.63
CA GLN A 69 -15.67 2.20 -75.43
C GLN A 69 -15.20 3.64 -75.61
N PRO A 70 -15.92 4.43 -76.42
CA PRO A 70 -15.57 5.83 -76.62
C PRO A 70 -15.55 6.51 -75.25
N ARG A 71 -14.43 7.17 -74.97
CA ARG A 71 -14.20 8.08 -73.85
C ARG A 71 -15.35 9.10 -73.85
N LYS A 72 -16.46 8.75 -73.21
CA LYS A 72 -17.55 9.68 -72.94
C LYS A 72 -16.88 10.81 -72.18
N ALA A 73 -17.03 12.02 -72.73
CA ALA A 73 -16.75 13.25 -72.03
C ALA A 73 -17.21 13.09 -70.58
N TRP A 74 -16.40 13.57 -69.64
CA TRP A 74 -16.68 13.62 -68.21
C TRP A 74 -17.97 14.45 -68.03
N ALA A 75 -19.09 13.79 -68.26
CA ALA A 75 -20.42 14.27 -67.98
C ALA A 75 -20.42 14.43 -66.47
N GLU A 76 -20.39 15.69 -66.05
CA GLU A 76 -20.94 16.22 -64.81
C GLU A 76 -21.20 15.09 -63.80
N GLU A 77 -20.11 14.60 -63.20
CA GLU A 77 -20.11 13.46 -62.30
C GLU A 77 -21.10 13.80 -61.18
N ASP A 78 -22.22 13.07 -61.15
CA ASP A 78 -23.34 13.26 -60.23
C ASP A 78 -22.77 13.45 -58.82
N ALA A 79 -22.69 14.71 -58.38
CA ALA A 79 -22.20 15.04 -57.06
C ALA A 79 -23.16 14.36 -56.08
N THR A 80 -22.71 13.24 -55.49
CA THR A 80 -23.50 12.45 -54.57
C THR A 80 -23.85 13.33 -53.37
N LEU A 81 -25.08 13.81 -53.34
CA LEU A 81 -25.59 14.64 -52.25
C LEU A 81 -25.71 13.75 -51.01
N GLU A 82 -24.75 13.85 -50.11
CA GLU A 82 -24.75 13.12 -48.86
C GLU A 82 -25.73 13.80 -47.88
N PRO A 83 -26.79 13.11 -47.41
CA PRO A 83 -27.77 13.72 -46.52
C PRO A 83 -27.26 13.80 -45.08
N ILE A 84 -27.12 15.01 -44.51
CA ILE A 84 -26.85 15.18 -43.07
C ILE A 84 -28.16 15.12 -42.30
N ALA A 85 -28.43 13.99 -41.66
CA ALA A 85 -29.60 13.84 -40.80
C ALA A 85 -29.49 14.75 -39.58
N PHE A 86 -30.58 15.48 -39.27
CA PHE A 86 -30.66 16.22 -38.03
C PHE A 86 -30.77 15.25 -36.85
N THR A 87 -29.78 15.27 -35.96
CA THR A 87 -29.82 14.49 -34.73
C THR A 87 -30.88 15.03 -33.77
N GLU A 88 -31.50 14.13 -33.00
CA GLU A 88 -32.45 14.47 -31.93
C GLU A 88 -31.71 15.19 -30.80
N SER A 89 -31.73 16.52 -30.83
CA SER A 89 -30.94 17.34 -29.92
C SER A 89 -31.60 18.69 -29.66
N THR A 90 -31.46 19.19 -28.43
CA THR A 90 -31.94 20.52 -27.99
C THR A 90 -31.42 21.64 -28.89
N TRP A 91 -30.20 21.50 -29.39
CA TRP A 91 -29.53 22.47 -30.26
C TRP A 91 -30.23 22.67 -31.61
N ASN A 92 -30.97 21.67 -32.10
CA ASN A 92 -31.74 21.76 -33.35
C ASN A 92 -33.11 22.41 -33.16
N LEU A 93 -33.56 22.63 -31.93
CA LEU A 93 -34.88 23.18 -31.65
C LEU A 93 -35.09 24.57 -32.29
N ILE A 94 -34.05 25.40 -32.29
CA ILE A 94 -34.08 26.78 -32.78
C ILE A 94 -34.56 26.86 -34.24
N LEU A 95 -34.28 25.81 -35.04
CA LEU A 95 -34.70 25.73 -36.44
C LEU A 95 -36.21 25.52 -36.61
N VAL A 96 -36.84 24.76 -35.70
CA VAL A 96 -38.25 24.33 -35.83
C VAL A 96 -39.18 25.15 -34.94
N LEU A 97 -38.65 25.85 -33.94
CA LEU A 97 -39.42 26.64 -32.99
C LEU A 97 -40.28 27.69 -33.72
N GLY A 98 -41.60 27.63 -33.50
CA GLY A 98 -42.59 28.49 -34.15
C GLY A 98 -43.27 27.89 -35.40
N PHE A 99 -42.80 26.74 -35.93
CA PHE A 99 -43.41 26.06 -37.08
C PHE A 99 -44.08 24.72 -36.75
N THR A 100 -43.97 24.27 -35.51
CA THR A 100 -44.46 22.94 -35.11
C THR A 100 -45.99 22.87 -34.99
N GLY A 101 -46.69 24.02 -34.99
CA GLY A 101 -48.10 24.10 -34.60
C GLY A 101 -48.33 23.69 -33.14
N ALA A 102 -47.26 23.64 -32.34
CA ALA A 102 -47.33 23.31 -30.92
C ALA A 102 -47.93 24.50 -30.14
N GLY A 103 -48.57 24.21 -29.01
CA GLY A 103 -49.16 25.26 -28.17
C GLY A 103 -48.08 26.18 -27.59
N TRP A 104 -48.47 27.35 -27.08
CA TRP A 104 -47.54 28.28 -26.44
C TRP A 104 -46.80 27.63 -25.25
N LEU A 105 -47.45 26.72 -24.53
CA LEU A 105 -46.85 25.96 -23.43
C LEU A 105 -45.75 25.00 -23.92
N ASP A 106 -45.99 24.26 -25.01
CA ASP A 106 -44.99 23.37 -25.61
C ASP A 106 -43.77 24.17 -26.09
N ALA A 107 -44.01 25.36 -26.67
CA ALA A 107 -42.94 26.26 -27.10
C ALA A 107 -42.14 26.79 -25.91
N PHE A 108 -42.81 27.17 -24.82
CA PHE A 108 -42.17 27.59 -23.58
C PHE A 108 -41.29 26.49 -22.98
N ILE A 109 -41.81 25.25 -22.88
CA ILE A 109 -41.05 24.09 -22.40
C ILE A 109 -39.83 23.84 -23.31
N GLY A 110 -40.02 23.88 -24.63
CA GLY A 110 -38.92 23.74 -25.58
C GLY A 110 -37.82 24.80 -25.36
N CYS A 111 -38.18 26.07 -25.22
CA CYS A 111 -37.23 27.14 -24.91
C CYS A 111 -36.52 26.90 -23.58
N ALA A 112 -37.25 26.52 -22.53
CA ALA A 112 -36.68 26.23 -21.22
C ALA A 112 -35.67 25.08 -21.29
N VAL A 113 -35.99 23.99 -21.99
CA VAL A 113 -35.08 22.84 -22.20
C VAL A 113 -33.85 23.24 -23.03
N SER A 114 -34.02 24.08 -24.06
CA SER A 114 -32.92 24.58 -24.88
C SER A 114 -31.97 25.49 -24.11
N CYS A 115 -32.45 26.20 -23.08
CA CYS A 115 -31.60 27.00 -22.18
C CYS A 115 -30.99 26.15 -21.06
N ALA A 116 -31.75 25.21 -20.49
CA ALA A 116 -31.31 24.36 -19.40
C ALA A 116 -30.17 23.42 -19.81
N SER A 117 -30.20 22.90 -21.04
CA SER A 117 -29.18 22.01 -21.58
C SER A 117 -27.75 22.59 -21.54
N PRO A 118 -27.45 23.76 -22.16
CA PRO A 118 -26.12 24.36 -22.07
C PRO A 118 -25.77 24.80 -20.66
N LEU A 119 -26.72 25.29 -19.86
CA LEU A 119 -26.46 25.68 -18.48
C LEU A 119 -26.02 24.50 -17.63
N LEU A 120 -26.67 23.35 -17.78
CA LEU A 120 -26.34 22.13 -17.07
C LEU A 120 -24.96 21.60 -17.48
N GLN A 121 -24.68 21.52 -18.78
CA GLN A 121 -23.38 21.10 -19.28
C GLN A 121 -22.27 22.06 -18.82
N LEU A 122 -22.49 23.37 -18.88
CA LEU A 122 -21.55 24.37 -18.38
C LEU A 122 -21.32 24.24 -16.87
N ALA A 123 -22.37 24.03 -16.08
CA ALA A 123 -22.26 23.81 -14.64
C ALA A 123 -21.38 22.57 -14.35
N PHE A 124 -21.58 21.47 -15.09
CA PHE A 124 -20.69 20.29 -14.97
C PHE A 124 -19.25 20.61 -15.37
N CYS A 125 -19.02 21.33 -16.46
CA CYS A 125 -17.66 21.75 -16.85
C CYS A 125 -16.97 22.52 -15.72
N LEU A 126 -17.67 23.50 -15.14
CA LEU A 126 -17.14 24.32 -14.06
C LEU A 126 -16.88 23.48 -12.81
N SER A 127 -17.77 22.55 -12.45
CA SER A 127 -17.56 21.62 -11.35
C SER A 127 -16.32 20.74 -11.56
N LEU A 128 -16.13 20.18 -12.76
CA LEU A 128 -14.97 19.36 -13.09
C LEU A 128 -13.65 20.14 -13.04
N LEU A 129 -13.67 21.44 -13.33
CA LEU A 129 -12.49 22.31 -13.29
C LEU A 129 -12.18 22.85 -11.88
N THR A 130 -13.03 22.59 -10.88
CA THR A 130 -12.75 23.03 -9.50
C THR A 130 -11.63 22.21 -8.87
N LYS A 131 -10.76 22.88 -8.09
CA LYS A 131 -9.68 22.23 -7.35
C LYS A 131 -10.17 21.12 -6.40
N GLY A 132 -11.38 21.29 -5.84
CA GLY A 132 -11.97 20.29 -4.95
C GLY A 132 -12.28 18.97 -5.67
N PHE A 133 -12.69 19.05 -6.94
CA PHE A 133 -13.00 17.87 -7.75
C PHE A 133 -11.73 17.23 -8.35
N LEU A 134 -10.77 18.05 -8.81
CA LEU A 134 -9.50 17.58 -9.36
C LEU A 134 -8.53 17.01 -8.32
N GLY A 135 -8.83 17.18 -7.03
CA GLY A 135 -7.96 16.79 -5.92
C GLY A 135 -6.82 17.78 -5.68
N ALA A 136 -6.09 17.59 -4.57
CA ALA A 136 -4.83 18.27 -4.35
C ALA A 136 -3.81 17.79 -5.41
N PRO A 137 -2.98 18.68 -5.96
CA PRO A 137 -1.93 18.26 -6.88
C PRO A 137 -1.02 17.23 -6.19
N LEU A 138 -0.60 16.21 -6.94
CA LEU A 138 0.27 15.15 -6.40
C LEU A 138 1.58 15.72 -5.82
N GLN A 139 2.00 16.90 -6.28
CA GLN A 139 3.14 17.62 -5.71
C GLN A 139 3.00 17.90 -4.20
N ASP A 140 1.79 18.16 -3.71
CA ASP A 140 1.57 18.37 -2.27
C ASP A 140 1.82 17.08 -1.48
N GLN A 141 1.63 15.91 -2.11
CA GLN A 141 1.92 14.62 -1.48
C GLN A 141 3.42 14.39 -1.27
N VAL A 142 4.29 15.06 -2.02
CA VAL A 142 5.74 15.00 -1.82
C VAL A 142 6.12 15.61 -0.47
N GLU A 143 5.55 16.76 -0.12
CA GLU A 143 5.82 17.40 1.17
C GLU A 143 5.16 16.66 2.33
N ILE A 144 3.96 16.09 2.11
CA ILE A 144 3.33 15.20 3.09
C ILE A 144 4.19 13.96 3.33
N ALA A 145 4.75 13.36 2.26
CA ALA A 145 5.64 12.21 2.35
C ALA A 145 6.88 12.51 3.19
N LYS A 146 7.57 13.63 2.90
CA LYS A 146 8.75 14.06 3.66
C LYS A 146 8.43 14.26 5.13
N LYS A 147 7.33 14.96 5.43
CA LYS A 147 6.91 15.22 6.80
C LYS A 147 6.56 13.93 7.53
N TRP A 148 5.76 13.06 6.90
CA TRP A 148 5.40 11.76 7.46
C TRP A 148 6.65 10.91 7.71
N ARG A 149 7.59 10.86 6.76
CA ARG A 149 8.85 10.14 6.86
C ARG A 149 9.69 10.61 8.05
N ALA A 150 9.79 11.93 8.25
CA ALA A 150 10.56 12.54 9.33
C ALA A 150 9.89 12.42 10.70
N ASP A 151 8.57 12.60 10.77
CA ASP A 151 7.86 12.76 12.05
C ASP A 151 7.28 11.43 12.57
N THR A 152 6.77 10.57 11.68
CA THR A 152 5.93 9.42 12.06
C THR A 152 6.53 8.09 11.65
N ALA A 153 7.06 7.99 10.44
CA ALA A 153 7.43 6.72 9.83
C ALA A 153 8.58 5.99 10.55
N HIS A 154 9.45 6.76 11.21
CA HIS A 154 10.56 6.28 12.02
C HIS A 154 10.34 6.47 13.53
N ASP A 155 9.17 6.88 14.01
CA ASP A 155 8.93 7.02 15.46
C ASP A 155 8.90 5.61 16.11
N TYR A 156 9.72 5.42 17.15
CA TYR A 156 9.78 4.17 17.91
C TYR A 156 8.42 3.72 18.48
N ARG A 157 7.47 4.65 18.68
CA ARG A 157 6.11 4.36 19.14
C ARG A 157 5.28 3.56 18.14
N HIS A 158 5.67 3.57 16.87
CA HIS A 158 5.02 2.85 15.79
C HIS A 158 5.78 1.59 15.36
N LEU A 159 6.77 1.18 16.14
CA LEU A 159 7.41 -0.12 16.00
C LEU A 159 6.38 -1.24 16.24
N ASP A 160 6.41 -2.26 15.39
CA ASP A 160 5.54 -3.41 15.58
C ASP A 160 6.12 -4.43 16.60
N LEU A 161 5.44 -5.56 16.74
CA LEU A 161 5.86 -6.63 17.65
C LEU A 161 7.05 -7.45 17.13
N ALA A 162 7.34 -7.36 15.83
CA ALA A 162 8.47 -8.00 15.18
C ALA A 162 9.72 -7.08 15.12
N ASP A 163 9.68 -5.96 15.84
CA ASP A 163 10.75 -4.95 15.84
C ASP A 163 11.04 -4.42 14.42
N THR A 164 10.00 -4.30 13.58
CA THR A 164 10.06 -3.69 12.24
C THR A 164 9.49 -2.27 12.27
N SER A 165 10.10 -1.38 11.48
CA SER A 165 9.68 0.02 11.41
C SER A 165 8.37 0.17 10.63
N LEU A 166 7.55 1.16 11.00
CA LEU A 166 6.32 1.49 10.28
C LEU A 166 6.58 1.75 8.79
N VAL A 167 7.69 2.42 8.47
CA VAL A 167 8.02 2.70 7.09
C VAL A 167 8.35 1.47 6.27
N SER A 168 9.08 0.51 6.85
CA SER A 168 9.38 -0.75 6.17
C SER A 168 8.09 -1.50 5.86
N ARG A 169 7.15 -1.54 6.80
CA ARG A 169 5.83 -2.17 6.61
C ARG A 169 5.01 -1.49 5.51
N VAL A 170 4.92 -0.15 5.51
CA VAL A 170 4.18 0.62 4.48
C VAL A 170 4.75 0.37 3.09
N CYS A 171 6.08 0.40 2.95
CA CYS A 171 6.75 0.25 1.67
C CYS A 171 6.76 -1.18 1.13
N ASN A 172 6.52 -2.17 1.99
CA ASN A 172 6.37 -3.57 1.61
C ASN A 172 4.90 -4.01 1.51
N GLY A 173 3.94 -3.07 1.58
CA GLY A 173 2.53 -3.35 1.37
C GLY A 173 1.87 -4.19 2.47
N ASP A 174 2.28 -4.01 3.72
CA ASP A 174 1.67 -4.71 4.84
C ASP A 174 0.20 -4.30 5.04
N GLU A 175 -0.71 -5.23 4.76
CA GLU A 175 -2.16 -5.02 4.89
C GLU A 175 -2.65 -4.95 6.34
N SER A 176 -1.83 -5.36 7.32
CA SER A 176 -2.19 -5.33 8.75
C SER A 176 -2.05 -3.94 9.39
N LEU A 177 -1.63 -2.94 8.61
CA LEU A 177 -1.43 -1.58 9.07
C LEU A 177 -2.75 -0.87 9.39
N ILE A 178 -3.06 -0.76 10.68
CA ILE A 178 -4.17 0.08 11.18
C ILE A 178 -3.83 1.57 11.04
N MET A 179 -2.57 1.93 11.30
CA MET A 179 -2.06 3.29 11.12
C MET A 179 -1.35 3.39 9.78
N SER A 180 -1.58 4.48 9.04
CA SER A 180 -1.01 4.74 7.71
C SER A 180 -1.55 3.90 6.54
N MET A 181 -2.75 3.32 6.67
CA MET A 181 -3.44 2.64 5.55
C MET A 181 -3.52 3.52 4.29
N GLN A 182 -3.82 4.81 4.43
CA GLN A 182 -3.85 5.75 3.31
C GLN A 182 -2.49 5.90 2.59
N HIS A 183 -1.38 5.84 3.33
CA HIS A 183 -0.03 5.91 2.75
C HIS A 183 0.32 4.60 2.05
N ALA A 184 -0.02 3.46 2.64
CA ALA A 184 0.16 2.13 2.03
C ALA A 184 -0.66 1.99 0.74
N ASP A 185 -1.93 2.41 0.75
CA ASP A 185 -2.81 2.41 -0.43
C ASP A 185 -2.27 3.33 -1.54
N LEU A 186 -1.76 4.51 -1.17
CA LEU A 186 -1.14 5.43 -2.13
C LEU A 186 0.09 4.79 -2.79
N ILE A 187 0.98 4.17 -2.01
CA ILE A 187 2.20 3.53 -2.53
C ILE A 187 1.86 2.31 -3.38
N SER A 188 0.94 1.46 -2.91
CA SER A 188 0.42 0.33 -3.69
C SER A 188 -0.21 0.80 -5.00
N GLY A 189 -0.96 1.89 -4.98
CA GLY A 189 -1.53 2.53 -6.18
C GLY A 189 -0.45 3.04 -7.14
N VAL A 190 0.59 3.70 -6.64
CA VAL A 190 1.73 4.18 -7.44
C VAL A 190 2.48 3.01 -8.08
N ASP A 191 2.73 1.93 -7.32
CA ASP A 191 3.43 0.74 -7.81
C ASP A 191 2.63 0.04 -8.90
N ALA A 192 1.32 -0.15 -8.68
CA ALA A 192 0.44 -0.71 -9.69
C ALA A 192 0.35 0.17 -10.95
N TYR A 193 0.27 1.49 -10.79
CA TYR A 193 0.19 2.45 -11.91
C TYR A 193 1.46 2.45 -12.76
N LEU A 194 2.63 2.52 -12.10
CA LEU A 194 3.92 2.56 -12.77
C LEU A 194 4.42 1.17 -13.19
N GLY A 195 3.84 0.09 -12.67
CA GLY A 195 4.30 -1.28 -12.90
C GLY A 195 5.63 -1.56 -12.19
N LEU A 196 5.82 -0.99 -10.99
CA LEU A 196 7.04 -1.15 -10.20
C LEU A 196 6.92 -2.35 -9.27
N GLU A 197 8.04 -3.07 -9.10
CA GLU A 197 8.23 -3.96 -7.95
C GLU A 197 8.51 -3.12 -6.69
N THR A 198 8.31 -3.71 -5.50
CA THR A 198 8.42 -3.02 -4.19
C THR A 198 9.75 -2.28 -4.04
N PHE A 199 10.86 -2.89 -4.47
CA PHE A 199 12.21 -2.33 -4.34
C PHE A 199 12.69 -1.50 -5.54
N MET A 200 11.89 -1.39 -6.61
CA MET A 200 12.24 -0.63 -7.80
C MET A 200 11.69 0.80 -7.74
N PHE A 201 12.53 1.78 -8.07
CA PHE A 201 12.17 3.21 -8.08
C PHE A 201 12.04 3.80 -9.48
N SER A 202 12.28 3.01 -10.51
CA SER A 202 12.22 3.44 -11.90
C SER A 202 11.61 2.32 -12.75
N PRO A 203 10.68 2.64 -13.66
CA PRO A 203 10.00 1.64 -14.45
C PRO A 203 10.89 1.13 -15.59
N ASP A 204 10.93 -0.18 -15.75
CA ASP A 204 11.59 -0.84 -16.89
C ASP A 204 10.64 -0.86 -18.11
N GLY A 205 10.39 0.32 -18.69
CA GLY A 205 9.62 0.47 -19.93
C GLY A 205 8.25 1.15 -19.78
N LEU A 206 7.25 0.66 -20.53
CA LEU A 206 5.92 1.26 -20.57
C LEU A 206 5.09 0.84 -19.36
N SER A 207 4.88 1.78 -18.44
CA SER A 207 4.01 1.60 -17.29
C SER A 207 2.56 1.27 -17.71
N PRO A 208 1.93 0.23 -17.15
CA PRO A 208 0.59 -0.21 -17.56
C PRO A 208 -0.48 0.86 -17.31
N GLY A 209 -0.41 1.58 -16.18
CA GLY A 209 -1.33 2.67 -15.85
C GLY A 209 -1.24 3.83 -16.84
N VAL A 210 -0.03 4.16 -17.30
CA VAL A 210 0.22 5.21 -18.29
C VAL A 210 -0.37 4.86 -19.65
N VAL A 211 -0.15 3.62 -20.10
CA VAL A 211 -0.75 3.13 -21.35
C VAL A 211 -2.28 3.17 -21.27
N LEU A 212 -2.86 2.70 -20.17
CA LEU A 212 -4.30 2.74 -19.97
C LEU A 212 -4.85 4.17 -19.94
N CYS A 213 -4.18 5.09 -19.24
CA CYS A 213 -4.55 6.50 -19.19
C CYS A 213 -4.54 7.12 -20.60
N MET A 214 -3.49 6.85 -21.39
CA MET A 214 -3.41 7.28 -22.78
C MET A 214 -4.52 6.71 -23.65
N LEU A 215 -4.88 5.43 -23.48
CA LEU A 215 -6.01 4.82 -24.20
C LEU A 215 -7.35 5.45 -23.80
N CYS A 216 -7.54 5.77 -22.52
CA CYS A 216 -8.74 6.46 -22.05
C CYS A 216 -8.84 7.87 -22.62
N ILE A 217 -7.74 8.63 -22.64
CA ILE A 217 -7.68 9.97 -23.24
C ILE A 217 -7.89 9.91 -24.75
N LEU A 218 -7.28 8.92 -25.43
CA LEU A 218 -7.48 8.67 -26.85
C LEU A 218 -8.97 8.45 -27.16
N TRP A 219 -9.60 7.55 -26.39
CA TRP A 219 -11.01 7.22 -26.54
C TRP A 219 -11.91 8.43 -26.28
N TRP A 220 -11.61 9.20 -25.23
CA TRP A 220 -12.28 10.46 -24.92
C TRP A 220 -12.16 11.47 -26.05
N CYS A 221 -10.96 11.69 -26.57
CA CYS A 221 -10.71 12.60 -27.68
C CYS A 221 -11.48 12.18 -28.94
N LEU A 222 -11.57 10.89 -29.25
CA LEU A 222 -12.35 10.38 -30.40
C LEU A 222 -13.84 10.70 -30.28
N TYR A 223 -14.42 10.60 -29.08
CA TYR A 223 -15.81 11.01 -28.85
C TYR A 223 -16.01 12.51 -29.13
N LEU A 224 -15.08 13.35 -28.66
CA LEU A 224 -15.16 14.80 -28.88
C LEU A 224 -14.92 15.16 -30.34
N CYS A 225 -13.99 14.50 -31.03
CA CYS A 225 -13.78 14.69 -32.46
C CYS A 225 -15.05 14.41 -33.27
N ARG A 226 -15.80 13.36 -32.91
CA ARG A 226 -17.11 13.07 -33.52
C ARG A 226 -18.10 14.21 -33.33
N GLU A 227 -18.17 14.76 -32.11
CA GLU A 227 -19.06 15.89 -31.82
C GLU A 227 -18.63 17.18 -32.56
N PHE A 228 -17.34 17.50 -32.62
CA PHE A 228 -16.84 18.65 -33.37
C PHE A 228 -17.13 18.54 -34.86
N ARG A 229 -16.92 17.36 -35.46
CA ARG A 229 -17.31 17.12 -36.87
C ARG A 229 -18.80 17.33 -37.09
N ALA A 230 -19.65 16.84 -36.18
CA ALA A 230 -21.09 17.07 -36.26
C ALA A 230 -21.46 18.56 -36.17
N ILE A 231 -20.75 19.34 -35.35
CA ILE A 231 -20.93 20.79 -35.25
C ILE A 231 -20.49 21.48 -36.53
N VAL A 232 -19.28 21.20 -37.03
CA VAL A 232 -18.75 21.79 -38.27
C VAL A 232 -19.67 21.46 -39.45
N ALA A 233 -20.05 20.20 -39.64
CA ALA A 233 -20.98 19.80 -40.69
C ALA A 233 -22.34 20.50 -40.59
N SER A 234 -22.87 20.69 -39.37
CA SER A 234 -24.12 21.43 -39.16
C SER A 234 -24.01 22.92 -39.49
N LEU A 235 -22.87 23.54 -39.18
CA LEU A 235 -22.58 24.94 -39.51
C LEU A 235 -22.41 25.10 -41.02
N GLU A 236 -21.67 24.22 -41.67
CA GLU A 236 -21.49 24.22 -43.11
C GLU A 236 -22.82 24.05 -43.86
N GLY A 237 -23.67 23.13 -43.41
CA GLY A 237 -25.02 22.96 -43.95
C GLY A 237 -25.86 24.23 -43.78
N LEU A 238 -25.77 24.90 -42.63
CA LEU A 238 -26.46 26.18 -42.38
C LEU A 238 -25.99 27.27 -43.34
N TRP A 239 -24.69 27.34 -43.65
CA TRP A 239 -24.11 28.34 -44.54
C TRP A 239 -24.60 28.25 -45.99
N GLN A 240 -25.08 27.08 -46.41
CA GLN A 240 -25.61 26.86 -47.76
C GLN A 240 -27.09 27.25 -47.89
N VAL A 241 -27.81 27.44 -46.78
CA VAL A 241 -29.23 27.82 -46.81
C VAL A 241 -29.37 29.32 -47.09
N PRO A 242 -30.15 29.74 -48.10
CA PRO A 242 -30.29 31.16 -48.43
C PRO A 242 -31.01 31.93 -47.32
N LEU A 243 -30.48 33.12 -47.01
CA LEU A 243 -31.04 34.03 -46.01
C LEU A 243 -32.17 34.88 -46.62
N GLN A 244 -33.36 34.84 -46.00
CA GLN A 244 -34.52 35.65 -46.37
C GLN A 244 -35.09 36.41 -45.15
N VAL A 245 -36.14 37.22 -45.36
CA VAL A 245 -36.78 37.99 -44.28
C VAL A 245 -37.62 37.08 -43.38
N ALA A 246 -38.39 36.18 -43.99
CA ALA A 246 -39.13 35.12 -43.30
C ALA A 246 -38.45 33.77 -43.55
N THR A 247 -38.58 32.84 -42.60
CA THR A 247 -38.13 31.45 -42.78
C THR A 247 -39.24 30.69 -43.49
N ASP A 248 -38.91 30.03 -44.60
CA ASP A 248 -39.83 29.20 -45.35
C ASP A 248 -39.58 27.72 -45.06
N PHE A 249 -40.60 27.05 -44.52
CA PHE A 249 -40.56 25.66 -44.07
C PHE A 249 -41.67 24.86 -44.72
N GLU A 250 -41.31 24.10 -45.76
CA GLU A 250 -42.26 23.35 -46.59
C GLU A 250 -41.84 21.87 -46.66
N ASP A 251 -42.78 20.95 -46.41
CA ASP A 251 -42.61 19.49 -46.48
C ASP A 251 -41.38 18.94 -45.74
N GLY A 252 -41.08 19.53 -44.58
CA GLY A 252 -39.92 19.13 -43.76
C GLY A 252 -38.58 19.63 -44.26
N SER A 253 -38.53 20.36 -45.39
CA SER A 253 -37.32 21.01 -45.90
C SER A 253 -37.28 22.49 -45.52
N LEU A 254 -36.08 22.98 -45.17
CA LEU A 254 -35.81 24.40 -44.96
C LEU A 254 -35.38 25.02 -46.29
N ARG A 255 -36.27 25.75 -46.96
CA ARG A 255 -35.94 26.41 -48.24
C ARG A 255 -35.15 27.71 -48.02
N SER A 256 -35.52 28.48 -47.01
CA SER A 256 -34.85 29.73 -46.67
C SER A 256 -34.91 29.98 -45.16
N LEU A 257 -33.90 30.67 -44.62
CA LEU A 257 -33.80 30.96 -43.19
C LEU A 257 -33.85 32.46 -42.92
N SER A 258 -34.53 32.86 -41.84
CA SER A 258 -34.49 34.26 -41.37
C SER A 258 -33.13 34.59 -40.76
N ARG A 259 -32.66 35.84 -40.92
CA ARG A 259 -31.38 36.30 -40.34
C ARG A 259 -31.31 36.08 -38.82
N VAL A 260 -32.40 36.32 -38.11
CA VAL A 260 -32.46 36.14 -36.64
C VAL A 260 -32.26 34.67 -36.27
N ARG A 261 -32.99 33.75 -36.93
CA ARG A 261 -32.81 32.30 -36.68
C ARG A 261 -31.43 31.80 -37.05
N PHE A 262 -30.84 32.34 -38.12
CA PHE A 262 -29.48 31.99 -38.55
C PHE A 262 -28.48 32.29 -37.44
N TRP A 263 -28.49 33.53 -36.93
CA TRP A 263 -27.58 33.93 -35.86
C TRP A 263 -27.84 33.19 -34.55
N LEU A 264 -29.11 32.94 -34.19
CA LEU A 264 -29.43 32.16 -32.99
C LEU A 264 -28.92 30.71 -33.10
N PHE A 265 -29.13 30.04 -34.23
CA PHE A 265 -28.64 28.69 -34.44
C PHE A 265 -27.11 28.65 -34.51
N TYR A 266 -26.49 29.62 -35.20
CA TYR A 266 -25.04 29.79 -35.24
C TYR A 266 -24.45 29.97 -33.83
N ALA A 267 -25.00 30.88 -33.04
CA ALA A 267 -24.58 31.13 -31.66
C ALA A 267 -24.75 29.89 -30.77
N ALA A 268 -25.86 29.14 -30.93
CA ALA A 268 -26.10 27.90 -30.21
C ALA A 268 -25.10 26.79 -30.60
N ARG A 269 -24.75 26.68 -31.88
CA ARG A 269 -23.71 25.73 -32.33
C ARG A 269 -22.31 26.13 -31.85
N LEU A 270 -22.01 27.42 -31.84
CA LEU A 270 -20.76 27.93 -31.29
C LEU A 270 -20.66 27.70 -29.78
N SER A 271 -21.73 27.93 -29.02
CA SER A 271 -21.72 27.65 -27.58
C SER A 271 -21.59 26.16 -27.30
N LYS A 272 -22.22 25.27 -28.09
CA LYS A 272 -21.96 23.83 -28.02
C LYS A 272 -20.47 23.52 -28.24
N ALA A 273 -19.84 24.10 -29.26
CA ALA A 273 -18.41 23.90 -29.53
C ALA A 273 -17.52 24.36 -28.36
N VAL A 274 -17.83 25.51 -27.76
CA VAL A 274 -17.10 26.03 -26.60
C VAL A 274 -17.26 25.10 -25.40
N ILE A 275 -18.49 24.66 -25.08
CA ILE A 275 -18.75 23.73 -23.98
C ILE A 275 -18.03 22.39 -24.22
N SER A 276 -18.10 21.84 -25.43
CA SER A 276 -17.36 20.62 -25.80
C SER A 276 -15.84 20.80 -25.67
N GLY A 277 -15.29 21.97 -25.99
CA GLY A 277 -13.87 22.29 -25.79
C GLY A 277 -13.49 22.38 -24.31
N LEU A 278 -14.35 22.99 -23.48
CA LEU A 278 -14.15 23.03 -22.03
C LEU A 278 -14.23 21.62 -21.41
N LEU A 279 -15.18 20.79 -21.84
CA LEU A 279 -15.27 19.38 -21.43
C LEU A 279 -14.06 18.57 -21.88
N LEU A 280 -13.51 18.81 -23.08
CA LEU A 280 -12.29 18.16 -23.54
C LEU A 280 -11.13 18.46 -22.59
N ALA A 281 -10.89 19.74 -22.28
CA ALA A 281 -9.84 20.16 -21.38
C ALA A 281 -10.03 19.61 -19.95
N ALA A 282 -11.24 19.75 -19.40
CA ALA A 282 -11.58 19.26 -18.07
C ALA A 282 -11.46 17.74 -17.96
N GLY A 283 -11.92 17.01 -18.99
CA GLY A 283 -11.86 15.55 -19.04
C GLY A 283 -10.43 15.02 -19.16
N ILE A 284 -9.58 15.66 -19.97
CA ILE A 284 -8.15 15.32 -20.02
C ILE A 284 -7.51 15.54 -18.64
N GLN A 285 -7.71 16.71 -18.04
CA GLN A 285 -7.14 17.04 -16.74
C GLN A 285 -7.62 16.09 -15.63
N TRP A 286 -8.90 15.71 -15.65
CA TRP A 286 -9.46 14.77 -14.67
C TRP A 286 -8.90 13.35 -14.85
N LEU A 287 -8.78 12.87 -16.09
CA LEU A 287 -8.18 11.56 -16.38
C LEU A 287 -6.70 11.54 -15.99
N THR A 288 -5.93 12.60 -16.28
CA THR A 288 -4.50 12.63 -15.91
C THR A 288 -4.30 12.73 -14.40
N ASN A 289 -5.20 13.38 -13.65
CA ASN A 289 -5.09 13.46 -12.19
C ASN A 289 -5.51 12.18 -11.46
N THR A 290 -6.04 11.18 -12.16
CA THR A 290 -6.49 9.93 -11.55
C THR A 290 -5.32 8.94 -11.45
N THR A 291 -4.89 8.63 -10.21
CA THR A 291 -3.77 7.73 -9.94
C THR A 291 -4.17 6.26 -9.87
N SER A 292 -5.45 5.98 -9.65
CA SER A 292 -6.00 4.62 -9.57
C SER A 292 -6.44 4.10 -10.94
N ILE A 293 -5.91 2.94 -11.33
CA ILE A 293 -6.23 2.25 -12.59
C ILE A 293 -7.73 1.95 -12.70
N LYS A 294 -8.37 1.54 -11.60
CA LYS A 294 -9.81 1.21 -11.58
C LYS A 294 -10.65 2.46 -11.84
N ASP A 295 -10.26 3.57 -11.24
CA ASP A 295 -11.00 4.82 -11.34
C ASP A 295 -10.82 5.50 -12.70
N LEU A 296 -9.67 5.32 -13.37
CA LEU A 296 -9.44 5.83 -14.74
C LEU A 296 -10.52 5.39 -15.72
N LEU A 297 -10.83 4.09 -15.74
CA LEU A 297 -11.85 3.53 -16.63
C LEU A 297 -13.24 4.04 -16.26
N LEU A 298 -13.54 4.10 -14.96
CA LEU A 298 -14.82 4.59 -14.46
C LEU A 298 -15.04 6.06 -14.85
N HIS A 299 -14.01 6.90 -14.69
CA HIS A 299 -14.04 8.32 -15.05
C HIS A 299 -14.17 8.51 -16.58
N ALA A 300 -13.49 7.70 -17.40
CA ALA A 300 -13.63 7.77 -18.85
C ALA A 300 -15.06 7.47 -19.32
N VAL A 301 -15.71 6.47 -18.71
CA VAL A 301 -17.12 6.14 -19.00
C VAL A 301 -18.06 7.24 -18.51
N ALA A 302 -17.84 7.79 -17.31
CA ALA A 302 -18.65 8.87 -16.76
C ALA A 302 -18.60 10.13 -17.65
N LEU A 303 -17.42 10.48 -18.15
CA LEU A 303 -17.23 11.60 -19.09
C LEU A 303 -18.07 11.46 -20.36
N LYS A 304 -18.17 10.25 -20.91
CA LYS A 304 -19.06 9.98 -22.05
C LYS A 304 -20.52 10.26 -21.70
N SER A 305 -20.98 9.80 -20.54
CA SER A 305 -22.37 10.06 -20.09
C SER A 305 -22.67 11.56 -19.94
N LEU A 306 -21.68 12.37 -19.54
CA LEU A 306 -21.83 13.83 -19.46
C LEU A 306 -22.05 14.49 -20.84
N LEU A 307 -21.43 13.97 -21.91
CA LEU A 307 -21.68 14.47 -23.27
C LEU A 307 -23.10 14.18 -23.74
N GLU A 308 -23.63 12.99 -23.42
CA GLU A 308 -24.96 12.54 -23.84
C GLU A 308 -26.10 13.18 -23.03
N LEU A 309 -25.77 13.97 -22.01
CA LEU A 309 -26.74 14.57 -21.10
C LEU A 309 -27.74 15.50 -21.80
N ASP A 310 -27.32 16.23 -22.83
CA ASP A 310 -28.22 17.08 -23.63
C ASP A 310 -29.28 16.26 -24.36
N THR A 311 -28.88 15.10 -24.87
CA THR A 311 -29.72 14.15 -25.60
C THR A 311 -30.71 13.48 -24.66
N ILE A 312 -30.27 13.11 -23.46
CA ILE A 312 -31.14 12.58 -22.40
C ILE A 312 -32.17 13.64 -21.97
N LEU A 313 -31.72 14.89 -21.73
CA LEU A 313 -32.61 15.99 -21.35
C LEU A 313 -33.64 16.28 -22.45
N TYR A 314 -33.22 16.25 -23.72
CA TYR A 314 -34.11 16.35 -24.87
C TYR A 314 -35.15 15.22 -24.88
N ALA A 315 -34.72 13.96 -24.75
CA ALA A 315 -35.60 12.80 -24.82
C ALA A 315 -36.66 12.82 -23.70
N ALA A 316 -36.25 13.24 -22.49
CA ALA A 316 -37.09 13.27 -21.30
C ALA A 316 -38.12 14.42 -21.31
N PHE A 317 -37.68 15.64 -21.63
CA PHE A 317 -38.48 16.85 -21.40
C PHE A 317 -39.06 17.48 -22.67
N MET A 318 -38.58 17.13 -23.86
CA MET A 318 -39.06 17.75 -25.09
C MET A 318 -40.49 17.26 -25.43
N PRO A 319 -41.47 18.16 -25.68
CA PRO A 319 -42.82 17.78 -26.07
C PRO A 319 -42.86 16.89 -27.33
N LYS A 320 -43.68 15.84 -27.31
CA LYS A 320 -43.78 14.85 -28.41
C LYS A 320 -44.07 15.48 -29.77
N LYS A 321 -44.88 16.54 -29.83
CA LYS A 321 -45.18 17.27 -31.08
C LYS A 321 -43.91 17.87 -31.72
N ILE A 322 -43.04 18.44 -30.89
CA ILE A 322 -41.76 19.01 -31.32
C ILE A 322 -40.82 17.87 -31.74
N GLN A 323 -40.72 16.79 -30.95
CA GLN A 323 -39.92 15.61 -31.30
C GLN A 323 -40.31 15.04 -32.67
N VAL A 324 -41.60 14.87 -32.95
CA VAL A 324 -42.11 14.36 -34.24
C VAL A 324 -41.76 15.30 -35.39
N LYS A 325 -41.78 16.63 -35.17
CA LYS A 325 -41.43 17.60 -36.21
C LYS A 325 -39.93 17.64 -36.48
N ILE A 326 -39.08 17.53 -35.46
CA ILE A 326 -37.63 17.40 -35.61
C ILE A 326 -37.30 16.11 -36.39
N LYS A 327 -37.96 14.98 -36.08
CA LYS A 327 -37.82 13.71 -36.83
C LYS A 327 -38.24 13.80 -38.29
N LYS A 328 -39.15 14.71 -38.62
CA LYS A 328 -39.63 14.95 -40.00
C LYS A 328 -38.77 15.94 -40.77
N LEU A 329 -37.74 16.53 -40.15
CA LEU A 329 -36.81 17.39 -40.87
C LEU A 329 -36.06 16.55 -41.91
N LYS A 330 -36.19 16.94 -43.17
CA LYS A 330 -35.39 16.37 -44.25
C LYS A 330 -33.93 16.74 -43.99
N PRO A 331 -32.99 15.79 -44.17
CA PRO A 331 -31.56 16.06 -44.10
C PRO A 331 -31.18 17.24 -44.98
N LEU A 332 -30.26 18.10 -44.51
CA LEU A 332 -29.69 19.13 -45.37
C LEU A 332 -28.83 18.44 -46.42
N GLN A 333 -29.09 18.74 -47.69
CA GLN A 333 -28.27 18.28 -48.80
C GLN A 333 -27.16 19.30 -49.01
N PHE A 334 -25.91 18.84 -48.94
CA PHE A 334 -24.75 19.68 -49.16
C PHE A 334 -23.89 19.08 -50.27
N ARG A 335 -23.26 19.96 -51.05
CA ARG A 335 -22.30 19.53 -52.07
C ARG A 335 -20.94 19.32 -51.40
N SER A 336 -20.70 18.11 -50.93
CA SER A 336 -19.38 17.69 -50.46
C SER A 336 -18.39 17.67 -51.61
N SER A 337 -17.26 18.35 -51.47
CA SER A 337 -16.10 18.14 -52.36
C SER A 337 -15.18 17.12 -51.71
N ALA A 338 -14.82 16.07 -52.45
CA ALA A 338 -13.93 15.01 -51.96
C ALA A 338 -12.60 15.58 -51.39
N TRP A 339 -12.05 16.62 -52.03
CA TRP A 339 -10.81 17.26 -51.59
C TRP A 339 -10.96 17.97 -50.24
N ARG A 340 -12.11 18.60 -49.99
CA ARG A 340 -12.41 19.26 -48.70
C ARG A 340 -12.48 18.23 -47.57
N SER A 341 -13.21 17.13 -47.79
CA SER A 341 -13.34 16.05 -46.80
C SER A 341 -11.98 15.44 -46.42
N GLN A 342 -11.07 15.31 -47.40
CA GLN A 342 -9.71 14.84 -47.17
C GLN A 342 -8.89 15.82 -46.30
N ILE A 343 -8.94 17.12 -46.61
CA ILE A 343 -8.23 18.15 -45.83
C ILE A 343 -8.79 18.24 -44.41
N GLU A 344 -10.11 18.21 -44.26
CA GLU A 344 -10.76 18.23 -42.95
C GLU A 344 -10.33 17.02 -42.11
N SER A 345 -10.37 15.82 -42.71
CA SER A 345 -9.93 14.60 -42.03
C SER A 345 -8.46 14.66 -41.62
N LEU A 346 -7.58 15.12 -42.52
CA LEU A 346 -6.16 15.29 -42.23
C LEU A 346 -5.93 16.32 -41.11
N PHE A 347 -6.63 17.45 -41.14
CA PHE A 347 -6.56 18.47 -40.11
C PHE A 347 -6.96 17.92 -38.74
N PHE A 348 -8.07 17.20 -38.65
CA PHE A 348 -8.49 16.56 -37.39
C PHE A 348 -7.46 15.53 -36.90
N VAL A 349 -6.86 14.74 -37.79
CA VAL A 349 -5.81 13.77 -37.42
C VAL A 349 -4.58 14.49 -36.89
N LEU A 350 -4.12 15.56 -37.53
CA LEU A 350 -2.97 16.35 -37.07
C LEU A 350 -3.25 17.04 -35.73
N CYS A 351 -4.41 17.65 -35.56
CA CYS A 351 -4.82 18.24 -34.27
C CYS A 351 -4.90 17.20 -33.16
N PHE A 352 -5.43 16.01 -33.47
CA PHE A 352 -5.51 14.90 -32.52
C PHE A 352 -4.13 14.40 -32.10
N LEU A 353 -3.22 14.18 -33.05
CA LEU A 353 -1.84 13.79 -32.76
C LEU A 353 -1.12 14.86 -31.93
N ALA A 354 -1.29 16.14 -32.27
CA ALA A 354 -0.73 17.24 -31.51
C ALA A 354 -1.29 17.29 -30.07
N LEU A 355 -2.58 17.04 -29.88
CA LEU A 355 -3.22 17.01 -28.57
C LEU A 355 -2.73 15.82 -27.71
N MET A 356 -2.58 14.63 -28.31
CA MET A 356 -2.04 13.46 -27.61
C MET A 356 -0.58 13.68 -27.20
N LEU A 357 0.25 14.22 -28.09
CA LEU A 357 1.64 14.57 -27.78
C LEU A 357 1.74 15.65 -26.71
N TRP A 358 0.91 16.70 -26.81
CA TRP A 358 0.83 17.74 -25.79
C TRP A 358 0.48 17.15 -24.42
N THR A 359 -0.54 16.30 -24.37
CA THR A 359 -0.99 15.66 -23.13
C THR A 359 0.08 14.76 -22.53
N TRP A 360 0.81 14.02 -23.37
CA TRP A 360 1.94 13.21 -22.94
C TRP A 360 3.01 14.07 -22.25
N PHE A 361 3.56 15.06 -22.94
CA PHE A 361 4.69 15.85 -22.45
C PHE A 361 4.34 16.81 -21.31
N GLN A 362 3.11 17.33 -21.28
CA GLN A 362 2.74 18.38 -20.33
C GLN A 362 2.02 17.87 -19.09
N LEU A 363 1.38 16.71 -19.16
CA LEU A 363 0.55 16.20 -18.06
C LEU A 363 1.03 14.83 -17.57
N ILE A 364 1.24 13.88 -18.47
CA ILE A 364 1.52 12.48 -18.08
C ILE A 364 2.97 12.28 -17.66
N ASP A 365 3.94 12.77 -18.44
CA ASP A 365 5.36 12.63 -18.12
C ASP A 365 5.71 13.31 -16.77
N PRO A 366 5.29 14.56 -16.48
CA PRO A 366 5.48 15.15 -15.15
C PRO A 366 4.75 14.42 -14.01
N LEU A 367 3.59 13.81 -14.29
CA LEU A 367 2.87 13.01 -13.30
C LEU A 367 3.68 11.76 -12.92
N MET A 368 4.25 11.07 -13.91
CA MET A 368 5.11 9.90 -13.68
C MET A 368 6.32 10.26 -12.82
N ASP A 369 7.00 11.36 -13.16
CA ASP A 369 8.14 11.85 -12.37
C ASP A 369 7.71 12.18 -10.94
N THR A 370 6.57 12.83 -10.77
CA THR A 370 6.03 13.17 -9.44
C THR A 370 5.71 11.92 -8.64
N MET A 371 5.09 10.90 -9.24
CA MET A 371 4.81 9.61 -8.59
C MET A 371 6.10 8.90 -8.15
N GLN A 372 7.13 8.90 -8.98
CA GLN A 372 8.44 8.33 -8.63
C GLN A 372 9.09 9.09 -7.47
N VAL A 373 9.00 10.41 -7.47
CA VAL A 373 9.49 11.25 -6.37
C VAL A 373 8.71 10.94 -5.09
N VAL A 374 7.38 10.88 -5.13
CA VAL A 374 6.56 10.49 -3.98
C VAL A 374 7.00 9.12 -3.43
N LYS A 375 7.13 8.10 -4.29
CA LYS A 375 7.61 6.78 -3.86
C LYS A 375 9.01 6.86 -3.23
N ARG A 376 9.92 7.64 -3.82
CA ARG A 376 11.28 7.82 -3.31
C ARG A 376 11.30 8.53 -1.94
N GLU A 377 10.44 9.51 -1.71
CA GLU A 377 10.35 10.18 -0.40
C GLU A 377 9.73 9.25 0.66
N TYR A 378 8.74 8.44 0.29
CA TYR A 378 8.14 7.46 1.20
C TYR A 378 9.04 6.26 1.49
N CYS A 379 9.74 5.73 0.49
CA CYS A 379 10.36 4.40 0.52
C CYS A 379 11.85 4.39 0.14
N GLY A 380 12.43 5.52 -0.26
CA GLY A 380 13.86 5.59 -0.53
C GLY A 380 14.72 5.44 0.74
N GLY A 381 16.00 5.13 0.54
CA GLY A 381 17.00 5.08 1.62
C GLY A 381 16.84 3.89 2.57
N ASN A 382 17.44 4.00 3.75
CA ASN A 382 17.34 2.97 4.78
C ASN A 382 15.94 3.03 5.44
N GLN A 383 15.23 1.91 5.46
CA GLN A 383 13.91 1.79 6.11
C GLN A 383 14.02 1.16 7.50
N ASP A 384 15.12 0.48 7.80
CA ASP A 384 15.25 -0.43 8.93
C ASP A 384 15.87 0.26 10.16
N PHE A 385 15.26 1.36 10.58
CA PHE A 385 15.60 2.02 11.84
C PHE A 385 14.42 2.81 12.42
N VAL A 386 14.49 3.09 13.72
CA VAL A 386 13.59 4.01 14.42
C VAL A 386 14.38 5.04 15.21
N VAL A 387 13.73 6.16 15.51
CA VAL A 387 14.25 7.31 16.25
C VAL A 387 13.31 7.61 17.41
N ALA A 388 13.88 7.95 18.56
CA ALA A 388 13.18 8.45 19.72
C ALA A 388 13.89 9.70 20.23
N ILE A 389 13.17 10.63 20.85
CA ILE A 389 13.78 11.74 21.58
C ILE A 389 13.81 11.35 23.05
N ASN A 390 14.99 11.35 23.66
CA ASN A 390 15.08 11.19 25.10
C ASN A 390 14.43 12.40 25.79
N GLU A 391 13.40 12.16 26.59
CA GLU A 391 12.59 13.22 27.20
C GLU A 391 13.36 14.10 28.20
N HIS A 392 14.44 13.59 28.79
CA HIS A 392 15.20 14.30 29.82
C HIS A 392 16.22 15.30 29.25
N HIS A 393 16.86 14.96 28.14
CA HIS A 393 17.91 15.79 27.55
C HIS A 393 17.66 16.22 26.10
N GLY A 394 16.54 15.79 25.49
CA GLY A 394 16.11 16.23 24.16
C GLY A 394 17.00 15.75 23.01
N ILE A 395 17.82 14.71 23.23
CA ILE A 395 18.69 14.15 22.18
C ILE A 395 17.90 13.06 21.44
N ALA A 396 17.94 13.12 20.11
CA ALA A 396 17.45 12.04 19.27
C ALA A 396 18.40 10.83 19.34
N VAL A 397 17.87 9.69 19.75
CA VAL A 397 18.54 8.39 19.75
C VAL A 397 17.91 7.53 18.66
N ALA A 398 18.73 6.76 17.95
CA ALA A 398 18.25 5.86 16.89
C ALA A 398 18.69 4.43 17.16
N ARG A 399 17.88 3.46 16.74
CA ARG A 399 18.17 2.02 16.83
C ARG A 399 17.81 1.36 15.48
N PRO A 400 18.65 0.45 14.96
CA PRO A 400 18.28 -0.36 13.80
C PRO A 400 17.12 -1.30 14.14
N THR A 401 16.20 -1.49 13.19
CA THR A 401 15.07 -2.43 13.29
C THR A 401 15.36 -3.70 12.49
N ALA A 402 14.59 -4.76 12.72
CA ALA A 402 14.60 -5.91 11.84
C ALA A 402 14.08 -5.50 10.45
N PRO A 403 14.64 -6.04 9.35
CA PRO A 403 14.08 -5.83 8.02
C PRO A 403 12.70 -6.46 7.94
N TYR A 404 11.78 -5.81 7.24
CA TYR A 404 10.48 -6.43 6.99
C TYR A 404 10.64 -7.67 6.10
N VAL A 405 10.08 -8.78 6.55
CA VAL A 405 10.01 -10.01 5.76
C VAL A 405 8.56 -10.49 5.86
N ALA A 406 7.89 -10.56 4.71
CA ALA A 406 6.48 -10.93 4.63
C ALA A 406 6.15 -12.30 5.26
N GLU A 407 7.15 -13.16 5.44
CA GLU A 407 7.05 -14.51 6.03
C GLU A 407 7.91 -14.72 7.29
N SER A 408 8.68 -13.74 7.79
CA SER A 408 9.63 -14.02 8.88
C SER A 408 8.96 -14.06 10.24
N MET A 409 9.02 -15.24 10.83
CA MET A 409 9.02 -15.57 12.26
C MET A 409 8.23 -14.60 13.13
N SER A 410 6.98 -15.01 13.34
CA SER A 410 6.11 -14.46 14.37
C SER A 410 6.91 -14.28 15.65
N GLY A 411 7.07 -13.01 16.06
CA GLY A 411 7.71 -12.70 17.33
C GLY A 411 7.05 -13.51 18.45
N HIS A 412 7.76 -13.76 19.55
CA HIS A 412 7.22 -14.50 20.70
C HIS A 412 5.80 -14.03 21.09
N LEU A 413 5.53 -12.72 21.01
CA LEU A 413 4.22 -12.15 21.27
C LEU A 413 3.18 -12.48 20.18
N GLU A 414 3.58 -12.51 18.91
CA GLU A 414 2.70 -12.92 17.82
C GLU A 414 2.33 -14.39 17.91
N ILE A 415 3.27 -15.28 18.26
CA ILE A 415 2.97 -16.70 18.55
C ILE A 415 1.94 -16.78 19.69
N ALA A 416 2.17 -16.05 20.77
CA ALA A 416 1.29 -16.03 21.93
C ALA A 416 -0.13 -15.55 21.56
N VAL A 417 -0.24 -14.44 20.82
CA VAL A 417 -1.50 -13.87 20.36
C VAL A 417 -2.20 -14.80 19.37
N TYR A 418 -1.46 -15.34 18.39
CA TYR A 418 -2.00 -16.25 17.38
C TYR A 418 -2.56 -17.54 18.01
N GLU A 419 -1.83 -18.14 18.96
CA GLU A 419 -2.30 -19.32 19.68
C GLU A 419 -3.61 -19.05 20.42
N TYR A 420 -3.71 -17.92 21.12
CA TYR A 420 -4.93 -17.60 21.87
C TYR A 420 -6.10 -17.21 20.96
N ALA A 421 -5.82 -16.44 19.92
CA ALA A 421 -6.84 -15.95 19.00
C ALA A 421 -7.40 -17.07 18.12
N PHE A 422 -6.56 -18.02 17.69
CA PHE A 422 -6.92 -18.98 16.63
C PHE A 422 -6.75 -20.45 17.00
N ALA A 423 -5.79 -20.83 17.86
CA ALA A 423 -5.51 -22.23 18.13
C ALA A 423 -6.31 -22.80 19.32
N SER A 424 -6.38 -22.08 20.44
CA SER A 424 -7.10 -22.55 21.64
C SER A 424 -7.44 -21.40 22.60
N GLN A 425 -8.47 -21.58 23.44
CA GLN A 425 -8.80 -20.62 24.51
C GLN A 425 -7.73 -20.52 25.61
N ASN A 426 -6.62 -21.28 25.53
CA ASN A 426 -5.55 -21.28 26.52
C ASN A 426 -4.20 -21.20 25.79
N SER A 427 -3.68 -19.98 25.56
CA SER A 427 -2.29 -19.87 25.11
C SER A 427 -1.36 -20.25 26.26
N GLN A 428 -0.33 -21.04 25.95
CA GLN A 428 0.72 -21.39 26.90
C GLN A 428 1.70 -20.24 27.14
N HIS A 429 1.67 -19.21 26.30
CA HIS A 429 2.61 -18.10 26.29
C HIS A 429 2.02 -16.80 26.87
N ILE A 430 0.71 -16.75 27.15
CA ILE A 430 0.05 -15.56 27.71
C ILE A 430 -0.32 -15.80 29.17
N LEU A 431 0.11 -14.87 30.03
CA LEU A 431 -0.38 -14.77 31.40
C LEU A 431 -1.62 -13.85 31.44
N PHE A 432 -2.78 -14.43 31.72
CA PHE A 432 -4.03 -13.68 31.83
C PHE A 432 -4.28 -13.22 33.27
N HIS A 433 -4.69 -11.96 33.41
CA HIS A 433 -5.09 -11.37 34.69
C HIS A 433 -6.59 -11.10 34.71
N GLY A 434 -7.23 -11.39 35.83
CA GLY A 434 -8.67 -11.15 36.01
C GLY A 434 -9.04 -9.67 36.22
N THR A 435 -8.07 -8.81 36.55
CA THR A 435 -8.29 -7.38 36.77
C THR A 435 -7.27 -6.52 36.00
N THR A 436 -7.68 -5.31 35.64
CA THR A 436 -6.79 -4.33 34.97
C THR A 436 -5.61 -3.93 35.87
N SER A 437 -5.81 -3.85 37.19
CA SER A 437 -4.73 -3.50 38.11
C SER A 437 -3.67 -4.60 38.14
N ASP A 438 -4.07 -5.87 38.17
CA ASP A 438 -3.10 -6.99 38.17
C ASP A 438 -2.35 -7.06 36.85
N PHE A 439 -3.03 -6.79 35.73
CA PHE A 439 -2.39 -6.67 34.42
C PHE A 439 -1.34 -5.56 34.40
N GLU A 440 -1.69 -4.34 34.83
CA GLU A 440 -0.75 -3.22 34.84
C GLU A 440 0.41 -3.44 35.83
N ASN A 441 0.13 -3.99 37.00
CA ASN A 441 1.16 -4.33 37.98
C ASN A 441 2.16 -5.36 37.41
N THR A 442 1.66 -6.38 36.71
CA THR A 442 2.51 -7.42 36.10
C THR A 442 3.25 -6.89 34.87
N ARG A 443 2.62 -6.03 34.06
CA ARG A 443 3.25 -5.38 32.91
C ARG A 443 4.42 -4.48 33.31
N LEU A 444 4.31 -3.82 34.46
CA LEU A 444 5.35 -2.95 35.03
C LEU A 444 6.29 -3.69 35.99
N GLU A 445 6.07 -4.99 36.22
CA GLU A 445 6.87 -5.79 37.14
C GLU A 445 8.29 -5.95 36.59
N THR A 446 9.30 -5.66 37.42
CA THR A 446 10.69 -5.91 37.06
C THR A 446 11.03 -7.39 37.27
N ILE A 447 12.05 -7.90 36.56
CA ILE A 447 12.51 -9.27 36.77
C ILE A 447 12.98 -9.51 38.22
N GLU A 448 13.49 -8.47 38.90
CA GLU A 448 13.89 -8.55 40.30
C GLU A 448 12.69 -8.84 41.22
N THR A 449 11.59 -8.12 40.99
CA THR A 449 10.32 -8.31 41.70
C THR A 449 9.76 -9.70 41.42
N ALA A 450 9.71 -10.11 40.15
CA ALA A 450 9.21 -11.42 39.73
C ALA A 450 10.04 -12.58 40.34
N ALA A 451 11.37 -12.44 40.38
CA ALA A 451 12.29 -13.40 41.00
C ALA A 451 12.13 -13.51 42.54
N THR A 452 11.37 -12.62 43.16
CA THR A 452 10.99 -12.72 44.60
C THR A 452 9.80 -13.66 44.81
N ALA A 453 8.88 -13.75 43.84
CA ALA A 453 7.57 -14.38 44.01
C ALA A 453 7.60 -15.92 43.94
N LEU A 454 8.62 -16.50 43.30
CA LEU A 454 8.76 -17.95 43.14
C LEU A 454 9.16 -18.65 44.45
N ILE A 455 8.53 -19.81 44.70
CA ILE A 455 8.45 -20.42 46.04
C ILE A 455 9.72 -21.22 46.40
N GLU A 456 10.36 -21.88 45.42
CA GLU A 456 11.50 -22.76 45.66
C GLU A 456 12.60 -22.57 44.60
N CYS A 457 13.84 -22.91 44.98
CA CYS A 457 14.97 -22.95 44.05
C CYS A 457 14.98 -24.30 43.32
N VAL A 458 14.18 -24.41 42.26
CA VAL A 458 14.08 -25.60 41.42
C VAL A 458 14.02 -25.21 39.96
N ASP A 459 14.47 -26.10 39.08
CA ASP A 459 14.30 -25.93 37.64
C ASP A 459 12.86 -26.29 37.24
N LEU A 460 12.19 -25.37 36.54
CA LEU A 460 10.78 -25.50 36.18
C LEU A 460 10.50 -26.61 35.14
N ASP A 461 11.53 -27.08 34.44
CA ASP A 461 11.41 -28.20 33.50
C ASP A 461 10.88 -29.49 34.17
N SER A 462 11.15 -29.67 35.47
CA SER A 462 10.63 -30.75 36.29
C SER A 462 9.10 -30.70 36.43
N TRP A 463 8.55 -29.49 36.49
CA TRP A 463 7.11 -29.30 36.64
C TRP A 463 6.39 -29.48 35.31
N PHE A 464 6.95 -28.93 34.22
CA PHE A 464 6.28 -28.88 32.93
C PHE A 464 6.50 -30.10 32.04
N LEU A 465 7.70 -30.68 32.04
CA LEU A 465 8.03 -31.84 31.18
C LEU A 465 7.85 -33.17 31.92
N ARG A 466 8.14 -33.21 33.23
CA ARG A 466 8.06 -34.45 34.04
C ARG A 466 6.77 -34.57 34.84
N GLY A 467 5.99 -33.50 34.98
CA GLY A 467 4.73 -33.51 35.73
C GLY A 467 4.91 -33.67 37.24
N GLU A 468 6.10 -33.37 37.77
CA GLU A 468 6.42 -33.47 39.19
C GLU A 468 6.05 -32.15 39.89
N GLY A 469 4.90 -32.03 40.55
CA GLY A 469 4.60 -30.86 41.39
C GLY A 469 3.14 -30.39 41.51
N VAL A 470 2.93 -29.44 42.43
CA VAL A 470 1.68 -28.73 42.83
C VAL A 470 1.06 -27.96 41.64
N PRO A 471 -0.25 -27.62 41.61
CA PRO A 471 -0.95 -27.01 40.46
C PRO A 471 -0.59 -25.52 40.22
N VAL A 472 0.68 -25.20 39.99
CA VAL A 472 1.14 -23.84 39.66
C VAL A 472 1.56 -23.70 38.19
N ALA A 473 1.29 -24.73 37.39
CA ALA A 473 1.60 -24.77 35.97
C ALA A 473 0.96 -23.62 35.17
N SER A 474 -0.22 -23.14 35.57
CA SER A 474 -0.90 -22.02 34.90
C SER A 474 -0.23 -20.67 35.14
N LEU A 475 0.37 -20.45 36.32
CA LEU A 475 0.99 -19.18 36.66
C LEU A 475 2.40 -19.05 36.08
N TYR A 476 3.16 -20.15 36.09
CA TYR A 476 4.56 -20.12 35.65
C TYR A 476 4.82 -20.68 34.25
N GLY A 477 3.82 -21.32 33.63
CA GLY A 477 3.91 -21.85 32.27
C GLY A 477 4.35 -20.79 31.26
N PRO A 478 3.71 -19.61 31.22
CA PRO A 478 4.08 -18.55 30.28
C PRO A 478 5.56 -18.14 30.35
N TYR A 479 6.16 -18.08 31.54
CA TYR A 479 7.58 -17.78 31.68
C TYR A 479 8.48 -18.88 31.09
N TRP A 480 8.12 -20.15 31.31
CA TRP A 480 8.85 -21.30 30.77
C TRP A 480 8.79 -21.33 29.24
N TRP A 481 7.59 -21.34 28.65
CA TRP A 481 7.44 -21.47 27.20
C TRP A 481 8.00 -20.25 26.47
N SER A 482 7.84 -19.03 27.03
CA SER A 482 8.44 -17.82 26.46
C SER A 482 9.97 -17.85 26.51
N THR A 483 10.56 -18.50 27.52
CA THR A 483 12.03 -18.69 27.58
C THR A 483 12.51 -19.56 26.43
N ALA A 484 11.88 -20.73 26.23
CA ALA A 484 12.27 -21.66 25.17
C ALA A 484 12.19 -21.01 23.78
N VAL A 485 11.05 -20.38 23.49
CA VAL A 485 10.81 -19.68 22.22
C VAL A 485 11.75 -18.49 22.04
N GLY A 486 11.97 -17.70 23.10
CA GLY A 486 12.89 -16.54 23.05
C GLY A 486 14.34 -16.92 22.77
N LEU A 487 14.76 -18.14 23.13
CA LEU A 487 16.08 -18.69 22.82
C LEU A 487 16.14 -19.38 21.44
N GLY A 488 15.03 -19.40 20.69
CA GLY A 488 14.93 -20.13 19.41
C GLY A 488 14.97 -21.66 19.58
N LEU A 489 14.61 -22.16 20.76
CA LEU A 489 14.61 -23.58 21.09
C LEU A 489 13.19 -24.16 21.00
N ALA A 490 13.09 -25.48 20.83
CA ALA A 490 11.81 -26.16 20.80
C ALA A 490 11.12 -26.06 22.17
N THR A 491 9.79 -26.02 22.19
CA THR A 491 9.01 -25.91 23.44
C THR A 491 9.31 -27.05 24.42
N ASN A 492 9.69 -28.24 23.94
CA ASN A 492 10.07 -29.40 24.76
C ASN A 492 11.52 -29.39 25.27
N SER A 493 12.26 -28.29 25.10
CA SER A 493 13.65 -28.18 25.56
C SER A 493 13.74 -28.15 27.08
N THR A 494 14.69 -28.86 27.67
CA THR A 494 14.93 -28.91 29.13
C THR A 494 15.82 -27.75 29.59
N CYS A 495 15.92 -27.52 30.91
CA CYS A 495 16.87 -26.54 31.44
C CYS A 495 18.31 -26.90 31.05
N ALA A 496 18.63 -28.19 30.95
CA ALA A 496 19.94 -28.67 30.50
C ALA A 496 20.23 -28.28 29.04
N ASP A 497 19.23 -28.31 28.17
CA ASP A 497 19.37 -27.87 26.77
C ASP A 497 19.62 -26.36 26.68
N MET A 498 19.07 -25.58 27.62
CA MET A 498 19.21 -24.13 27.69
C MET A 498 20.48 -23.66 28.42
N ALA A 499 21.22 -24.57 29.08
CA ALA A 499 22.31 -24.22 30.01
C ALA A 499 23.42 -23.36 29.38
N ALA A 500 23.69 -23.54 28.09
CA ALA A 500 24.68 -22.76 27.34
C ALA A 500 24.36 -21.25 27.28
N HIS A 501 23.10 -20.86 27.52
CA HIS A 501 22.65 -19.47 27.50
C HIS A 501 22.60 -18.82 28.89
N CYS A 502 22.89 -19.56 29.98
CA CYS A 502 22.75 -19.06 31.36
C CYS A 502 23.61 -17.82 31.69
N ASP A 503 24.67 -17.60 30.93
CA ASP A 503 25.61 -16.48 31.11
C ASP A 503 25.44 -15.37 30.06
N SER A 504 24.38 -15.41 29.25
CA SER A 504 24.03 -14.31 28.32
C SER A 504 23.32 -13.17 29.06
N SER A 505 23.55 -11.92 28.64
CA SER A 505 22.85 -10.75 29.20
C SER A 505 21.34 -10.81 29.00
N GLU A 506 20.88 -11.41 27.90
CA GLU A 506 19.45 -11.45 27.52
C GLU A 506 18.68 -12.60 28.20
N SER A 507 19.38 -13.52 28.86
CA SER A 507 18.79 -14.74 29.43
C SER A 507 18.33 -14.59 30.88
N GLN A 508 17.74 -13.43 31.23
CA GLN A 508 17.23 -13.18 32.58
C GLN A 508 16.07 -14.12 32.92
N LEU A 509 15.14 -14.30 31.97
CA LEU A 509 14.00 -15.19 32.16
C LEU A 509 14.45 -16.65 32.32
N LEU A 510 15.48 -17.07 31.57
CA LEU A 510 16.10 -18.38 31.72
C LEU A 510 16.62 -18.61 33.15
N ARG A 511 17.33 -17.64 33.72
CA ARG A 511 17.84 -17.75 35.11
C ARG A 511 16.72 -17.80 36.14
N MET A 512 15.55 -17.25 35.82
CA MET A 512 14.36 -17.32 36.66
C MET A 512 13.71 -18.70 36.61
N VAL A 513 13.62 -19.31 35.43
CA VAL A 513 12.96 -20.62 35.26
C VAL A 513 13.91 -21.82 35.45
N CYS A 514 15.22 -21.63 35.27
CA CYS A 514 16.27 -22.64 35.38
C CYS A 514 17.35 -22.22 36.37
N GLY A 515 16.96 -21.72 37.54
CA GLY A 515 17.89 -21.15 38.51
C GLY A 515 18.93 -22.15 39.04
N VAL A 516 18.60 -23.45 39.12
CA VAL A 516 19.54 -24.48 39.58
C VAL A 516 20.52 -24.81 38.46
N THR A 517 20.03 -25.11 37.26
CA THR A 517 20.89 -25.38 36.10
C THR A 517 21.80 -24.19 35.77
N CYS A 518 21.32 -22.96 35.91
CA CYS A 518 22.13 -21.76 35.71
C CYS A 518 23.06 -21.41 36.88
N GLY A 519 23.07 -22.20 37.96
CA GLY A 519 23.99 -22.03 39.08
C GLY A 519 23.68 -20.84 40.00
N CYS A 520 22.44 -20.33 40.04
CA CYS A 520 22.06 -19.20 40.89
C CYS A 520 22.24 -19.47 42.39
N GLY A 521 22.25 -20.74 42.80
CA GLY A 521 22.47 -21.19 44.17
C GLY A 521 23.84 -21.84 44.41
N GLU A 522 24.72 -21.87 43.41
CA GLU A 522 26.01 -22.57 43.48
C GLU A 522 27.16 -21.57 43.69
N PRO A 523 27.87 -21.59 44.84
CA PRO A 523 28.94 -20.63 45.12
C PRO A 523 30.12 -20.68 44.14
N GLN A 524 30.32 -21.82 43.48
CA GLN A 524 31.40 -22.06 42.53
C GLN A 524 30.98 -21.80 41.08
N ALA A 525 29.72 -21.43 40.81
CA ALA A 525 29.32 -21.07 39.45
C ALA A 525 29.93 -19.72 39.02
N ASN A 526 29.86 -19.41 37.73
CA ASN A 526 30.19 -18.06 37.27
C ASN A 526 29.24 -17.07 37.93
N VAL A 527 29.77 -16.12 38.70
CA VAL A 527 29.02 -15.11 39.45
C VAL A 527 28.38 -14.01 38.59
N MET A 528 28.74 -13.92 37.30
CA MET A 528 28.15 -12.97 36.37
C MET A 528 26.66 -13.26 36.16
N TYR A 529 25.82 -12.23 36.23
CA TYR A 529 24.37 -12.32 36.15
C TYR A 529 23.69 -13.18 37.24
N LYS A 530 24.41 -13.67 38.27
CA LYS A 530 23.84 -14.49 39.35
C LYS A 530 23.27 -13.66 40.49
N VAL A 531 22.51 -12.65 40.13
CA VAL A 531 21.83 -11.74 41.07
C VAL A 531 20.35 -11.70 40.78
N GLN A 532 19.59 -11.21 41.76
CA GLN A 532 18.13 -11.20 41.68
C GLN A 532 17.62 -10.31 40.55
N ALA A 533 18.24 -9.14 40.35
CA ALA A 533 17.94 -8.23 39.25
C ALA A 533 18.22 -8.79 37.85
N GLN A 534 18.87 -9.95 37.77
CA GLN A 534 19.18 -10.64 36.51
C GLN A 534 18.42 -11.96 36.38
N GLY A 535 17.38 -12.17 37.21
CA GLY A 535 16.47 -13.30 37.14
C GLY A 535 16.76 -14.43 38.12
N CYS A 536 17.87 -14.43 38.86
CA CYS A 536 18.09 -15.49 39.86
C CYS A 536 17.10 -15.38 41.02
N LEU A 537 16.40 -16.48 41.31
CA LEU A 537 15.41 -16.50 42.38
C LEU A 537 16.02 -16.16 43.74
N LYS A 538 15.30 -15.35 44.53
CA LYS A 538 15.72 -14.99 45.88
C LYS A 538 16.01 -16.25 46.72
N LYS A 539 15.14 -17.26 46.61
CA LYS A 539 15.30 -18.56 47.29
C LYS A 539 16.58 -19.31 46.90
N CYS A 540 17.03 -19.21 45.65
CA CYS A 540 18.32 -19.78 45.25
C CYS A 540 19.47 -19.03 45.90
N ARG A 541 19.41 -17.70 45.91
CA ARG A 541 20.45 -16.86 46.51
C ARG A 541 20.53 -17.01 48.03
N ASP A 542 19.40 -17.16 48.70
CA ASP A 542 19.33 -17.38 50.15
C ASP A 542 20.01 -18.71 50.57
N GLN A 543 20.18 -19.67 49.66
CA GLN A 543 20.93 -20.91 49.92
C GLN A 543 22.46 -20.74 49.82
N VAL A 544 22.93 -19.71 49.12
CA VAL A 544 24.36 -19.51 48.85
C VAL A 544 25.18 -19.33 50.13
N PRO A 545 24.79 -18.47 51.11
CA PRO A 545 25.50 -18.36 52.38
C PRO A 545 25.71 -19.69 53.10
N HIS A 546 24.68 -20.54 53.15
CA HIS A 546 24.77 -21.85 53.81
C HIS A 546 25.75 -22.81 53.13
N ARG A 547 25.85 -22.75 51.80
CA ARG A 547 26.79 -23.58 51.03
C ARG A 547 28.22 -23.05 51.10
N ILE A 548 28.37 -21.73 51.15
CA ILE A 548 29.67 -21.07 51.36
C ILE A 548 30.22 -21.38 52.75
N ASP A 549 29.37 -21.35 53.78
CA ASP A 549 29.77 -21.62 55.15
C ASP A 549 30.37 -23.02 55.33
N ALA A 550 29.88 -23.99 54.56
CA ALA A 550 30.41 -25.35 54.51
C ALA A 550 31.73 -25.47 53.70
N GLY A 551 32.13 -24.44 52.96
CA GLY A 551 33.31 -24.43 52.10
C GLY A 551 34.61 -24.04 52.82
N PRO A 552 35.78 -24.36 52.23
CA PRO A 552 37.06 -23.91 52.74
C PRO A 552 37.26 -22.40 52.50
N CYS A 553 37.96 -21.73 53.43
CA CYS A 553 38.46 -20.37 53.24
C CYS A 553 39.68 -20.36 52.29
N GLU A 554 39.47 -20.73 51.04
CA GLU A 554 40.52 -20.78 50.02
C GLU A 554 40.08 -20.01 48.78
N ASP A 555 40.97 -19.13 48.31
CA ASP A 555 40.79 -18.41 47.06
C ASP A 555 40.93 -19.37 45.87
N VAL A 556 40.04 -19.26 44.87
CA VAL A 556 40.17 -20.04 43.65
C VAL A 556 41.49 -19.73 42.94
N ALA A 557 42.10 -20.74 42.33
CA ALA A 557 43.27 -20.54 41.49
C ALA A 557 42.96 -19.55 40.36
N ASN A 558 43.91 -18.68 40.02
CA ASN A 558 43.78 -17.72 38.92
C ASN A 558 43.45 -18.41 37.57
N HIS A 559 43.84 -19.67 37.37
CA HIS A 559 43.53 -20.46 36.17
C HIS A 559 42.21 -21.25 36.27
N SER A 560 41.40 -21.05 37.32
CA SER A 560 40.10 -21.71 37.42
C SER A 560 39.17 -21.24 36.31
N ALA A 561 38.36 -22.16 35.77
CA ALA A 561 37.45 -21.85 34.67
C ALA A 561 36.42 -20.77 35.06
N THR A 562 35.99 -20.77 36.31
CA THR A 562 34.97 -19.84 36.85
C THR A 562 35.52 -18.43 37.01
N TRP A 563 36.76 -18.29 37.50
CA TRP A 563 37.45 -16.99 37.55
C TRP A 563 37.71 -16.43 36.14
N GLN A 564 38.23 -17.26 35.24
CA GLN A 564 38.51 -16.84 33.87
C GLN A 564 37.22 -16.41 33.16
N SER A 565 36.15 -17.22 33.25
CA SER A 565 34.87 -16.95 32.62
C SER A 565 34.20 -15.67 33.12
N PHE A 566 34.27 -15.36 34.42
CA PHE A 566 33.76 -14.09 34.95
C PHE A 566 34.45 -12.89 34.26
N TRP A 567 35.78 -12.91 34.19
CA TRP A 567 36.55 -11.82 33.59
C TRP A 567 36.55 -11.85 32.05
N ASP A 568 36.25 -12.97 31.41
CA ASP A 568 35.95 -13.04 29.97
C ASP A 568 34.64 -12.29 29.65
N LEU A 569 33.63 -12.42 30.51
CA LEU A 569 32.33 -11.77 30.33
C LEU A 569 32.29 -10.32 30.83
N TYR A 570 33.12 -9.95 31.82
CA TYR A 570 33.05 -8.66 32.48
C TYR A 570 33.05 -7.44 31.54
N PRO A 571 33.96 -7.31 30.55
CA PRO A 571 33.97 -6.14 29.68
C PRO A 571 32.70 -5.99 28.83
N SER A 572 32.13 -7.09 28.33
CA SER A 572 30.90 -7.06 27.53
C SER A 572 29.66 -6.86 28.40
N ALA A 573 29.61 -7.47 29.58
CA ALA A 573 28.53 -7.32 30.54
C ALA A 573 28.39 -5.87 31.03
N ILE A 574 29.49 -5.23 31.43
CA ILE A 574 29.49 -3.84 31.88
C ILE A 574 29.10 -2.88 30.76
N ARG A 575 29.61 -3.10 29.53
CA ARG A 575 29.21 -2.29 28.36
C ARG A 575 27.72 -2.40 28.07
N SER A 576 27.20 -3.63 28.06
CA SER A 576 25.79 -3.91 27.78
C SER A 576 24.88 -3.27 28.84
N TYR A 577 25.25 -3.41 30.12
CA TYR A 577 24.40 -2.94 31.23
C TYR A 577 24.47 -1.42 31.47
N TYR A 578 25.67 -0.83 31.45
CA TYR A 578 25.88 0.58 31.80
C TYR A 578 26.02 1.53 30.61
N GLY A 579 26.04 1.02 29.37
CA GLY A 579 26.22 1.84 28.17
C GLY A 579 27.59 2.53 28.12
N ALA A 580 28.64 1.86 28.62
CA ALA A 580 29.96 2.44 28.81
C ALA A 580 30.55 2.99 27.49
N ALA A 581 31.13 4.20 27.53
CA ALA A 581 31.72 4.87 26.38
C ALA A 581 32.95 4.10 25.84
N GLN A 582 33.34 4.36 24.59
CA GLN A 582 34.47 3.68 23.95
C GLN A 582 35.80 3.83 24.73
N THR A 583 36.01 4.98 25.38
CA THR A 583 37.19 5.23 26.23
C THR A 583 37.19 4.35 27.48
N GLN A 584 36.03 4.09 28.08
CA GLN A 584 35.89 3.19 29.22
C GLN A 584 36.10 1.72 28.81
N SER A 585 35.87 1.38 27.54
CA SER A 585 36.06 0.01 27.05
C SER A 585 37.51 -0.47 27.17
N PHE A 586 38.50 0.40 26.96
CA PHE A 586 39.92 0.05 27.13
C PHE A 586 40.26 -0.23 28.59
N GLU A 587 39.70 0.55 29.53
CA GLU A 587 39.93 0.34 30.96
C GLU A 587 39.32 -0.97 31.45
N LEU A 588 38.17 -1.39 30.91
CA LEU A 588 37.52 -2.66 31.25
C LEU A 588 38.36 -3.87 30.83
N GLU A 589 38.89 -3.86 29.61
CA GLU A 589 39.77 -4.93 29.11
C GLU A 589 41.08 -5.02 29.91
N ALA A 590 41.67 -3.86 30.25
CA ALA A 590 42.86 -3.78 31.08
C ALA A 590 42.61 -4.33 32.50
N THR A 591 41.45 -3.99 33.08
CA THR A 591 41.02 -4.50 34.40
C THR A 591 40.86 -6.01 34.36
N ALA A 592 40.11 -6.53 33.38
CA ALA A 592 39.91 -7.97 33.21
C ALA A 592 41.24 -8.72 33.01
N THR A 593 42.14 -8.18 32.20
CA THR A 593 43.48 -8.78 31.96
C THR A 593 44.31 -8.82 33.24
N THR A 594 44.31 -7.73 34.02
CA THR A 594 45.04 -7.62 35.29
C THR A 594 44.48 -8.61 36.33
N MET A 595 43.17 -8.75 36.39
CA MET A 595 42.50 -9.68 37.31
C MET A 595 42.70 -11.14 36.92
N LYS A 596 42.70 -11.48 35.62
CA LYS A 596 43.04 -12.83 35.14
C LYS A 596 44.48 -13.22 35.47
N ALA A 597 45.42 -12.27 35.36
CA ALA A 597 46.84 -12.54 35.63
C ALA A 597 47.12 -12.71 37.13
N GLY A 598 46.66 -11.78 37.97
CA GLY A 598 46.96 -11.78 39.40
C GLY A 598 46.00 -12.60 40.28
N GLY A 599 44.87 -13.05 39.73
CA GLY A 599 43.88 -13.83 40.49
C GLY A 599 43.22 -13.01 41.60
N CYS A 600 42.82 -13.70 42.67
CA CYS A 600 42.17 -13.06 43.82
C CYS A 600 43.02 -11.95 44.46
N ALA A 601 44.36 -12.05 44.46
CA ALA A 601 45.24 -11.03 45.04
C ALA A 601 45.07 -9.64 44.39
N SER A 602 44.72 -9.58 43.11
CA SER A 602 44.45 -8.32 42.40
C SER A 602 43.25 -7.55 42.97
N LEU A 603 42.33 -8.21 43.69
CA LEU A 603 41.19 -7.56 44.34
C LEU A 603 41.61 -6.65 45.50
N VAL A 604 42.79 -6.85 46.07
CA VAL A 604 43.35 -5.94 47.10
C VAL A 604 43.88 -4.66 46.45
N GLU A 605 44.51 -4.78 45.28
CA GLU A 605 45.10 -3.65 44.55
C GLU A 605 44.03 -2.80 43.84
N LEU A 606 42.99 -3.46 43.32
CA LEU A 606 41.87 -2.84 42.59
C LEU A 606 40.53 -3.26 43.23
N PRO A 607 40.20 -2.75 44.44
CA PRO A 607 39.05 -3.23 45.21
C PRO A 607 37.68 -2.76 44.69
N MET A 608 37.65 -1.71 43.87
CA MET A 608 36.41 -1.10 43.36
C MET A 608 36.34 -1.19 41.85
N ASP A 609 35.16 -1.56 41.35
CA ASP A 609 34.78 -1.36 39.96
C ASP A 609 34.55 0.13 39.71
N ARG A 610 35.24 0.69 38.71
CA ARG A 610 35.12 2.11 38.38
C ARG A 610 33.80 2.47 37.73
N VAL A 611 33.09 1.52 37.12
CA VAL A 611 31.85 1.79 36.39
C VAL A 611 30.63 1.63 37.29
N SER A 612 30.50 0.51 38.01
CA SER A 612 29.40 0.31 38.96
C SER A 612 29.59 1.00 40.31
N GLU A 613 30.79 1.53 40.58
CA GLU A 613 31.23 2.06 41.89
C GLU A 613 31.11 1.03 43.03
N SER A 614 30.93 -0.24 42.70
CA SER A 614 30.76 -1.33 43.67
C SER A 614 32.09 -1.99 43.96
N ARG A 615 32.29 -2.46 45.20
CA ARG A 615 33.47 -3.26 45.55
C ARG A 615 33.32 -4.65 44.93
N PHE A 616 34.34 -5.13 44.24
CA PHE A 616 34.27 -6.45 43.60
C PHE A 616 33.96 -7.57 44.60
N CYS A 617 34.54 -7.48 45.80
CA CYS A 617 34.27 -8.43 46.89
C CYS A 617 32.82 -8.42 47.36
N ASP A 618 32.13 -7.28 47.29
CA ASP A 618 30.73 -7.14 47.73
C ASP A 618 29.73 -7.43 46.59
N GLY A 619 30.21 -7.42 45.34
CA GLY A 619 29.39 -7.61 44.14
C GLY A 619 28.62 -6.36 43.75
N ASP A 620 27.88 -6.44 42.64
CA ASP A 620 26.90 -5.45 42.24
C ASP A 620 25.52 -6.11 42.28
N PRO A 621 24.60 -5.70 43.17
CA PRO A 621 23.29 -6.35 43.33
C PRO A 621 22.46 -6.35 42.03
N ARG A 622 22.81 -5.49 41.07
CA ARG A 622 22.14 -5.38 39.78
C ARG A 622 22.75 -6.23 38.68
N LEU A 623 24.01 -6.65 38.80
CA LEU A 623 24.74 -7.28 37.69
C LEU A 623 25.48 -8.58 38.05
N PHE A 624 26.25 -8.63 39.14
CA PHE A 624 27.07 -9.81 39.46
C PHE A 624 27.15 -10.09 40.95
N ALA A 625 27.20 -11.38 41.31
CA ALA A 625 27.27 -11.80 42.70
C ALA A 625 28.65 -11.47 43.32
N PRO A 626 28.74 -11.36 44.67
CA PRO A 626 29.99 -11.03 45.36
C PRO A 626 31.16 -11.93 44.95
N LEU A 627 32.32 -11.35 44.62
CA LEU A 627 33.52 -12.15 44.36
C LEU A 627 34.10 -12.79 45.63
N SER A 628 33.61 -12.44 46.82
CA SER A 628 33.95 -13.17 48.05
C SER A 628 33.57 -14.65 48.00
N GLN A 629 32.66 -15.05 47.09
CA GLN A 629 32.31 -16.46 46.86
C GLN A 629 33.44 -17.25 46.20
N LEU A 630 34.23 -16.59 45.35
CA LEU A 630 35.38 -17.17 44.65
C LEU A 630 36.71 -16.89 45.38
N CYS A 631 36.79 -15.76 46.06
CA CYS A 631 38.00 -15.27 46.73
C CYS A 631 37.75 -14.99 48.23
N PRO A 632 37.28 -15.99 49.00
CA PRO A 632 36.90 -15.76 50.40
C PRO A 632 38.09 -15.32 51.26
N ARG A 633 39.30 -15.85 51.03
CA ARG A 633 40.47 -15.47 51.83
C ARG A 633 40.90 -14.03 51.57
N THR A 634 40.82 -13.57 50.32
CA THR A 634 41.15 -12.19 49.98
C THR A 634 40.06 -11.20 50.41
N CYS A 635 38.79 -11.56 50.25
CA CYS A 635 37.67 -10.63 50.45
C CYS A 635 37.11 -10.59 51.88
N CYS A 636 37.22 -11.68 52.65
CA CYS A 636 36.55 -11.80 53.94
C CYS A 636 37.38 -11.24 55.09
N VAL A 637 37.45 -9.91 55.16
CA VAL A 637 38.00 -9.19 56.32
C VAL A 637 36.86 -8.90 57.32
N GLY A 638 36.25 -9.95 57.89
CA GLY A 638 35.16 -9.87 58.87
C GLY A 638 33.95 -10.79 58.59
N ASP A 639 32.91 -10.67 59.40
CA ASP A 639 31.67 -11.46 59.31
C ASP A 639 30.76 -10.95 58.17
N GLY A 640 31.12 -11.27 56.93
CA GLY A 640 30.29 -11.04 55.74
C GLY A 640 29.31 -12.19 55.49
N PRO A 641 28.09 -11.93 54.95
CA PRO A 641 27.11 -12.99 54.68
C PRO A 641 27.52 -13.98 53.57
N PHE A 642 28.56 -13.64 52.80
CA PHE A 642 29.12 -14.48 51.73
C PHE A 642 30.56 -14.89 52.03
N CYS A 643 30.89 -15.03 53.31
CA CYS A 643 32.19 -15.47 53.81
C CYS A 643 32.04 -16.79 54.56
N PRO A 644 32.86 -17.81 54.25
CA PRO A 644 32.90 -19.01 55.07
C PRO A 644 33.21 -18.67 56.52
N SER A 645 32.56 -19.28 57.49
CA SER A 645 32.93 -19.12 58.91
C SER A 645 34.39 -19.53 59.18
N SER A 646 34.98 -20.36 58.32
CA SER A 646 36.42 -20.69 58.40
C SER A 646 37.37 -19.52 58.12
N CYS A 647 36.87 -18.40 57.56
CA CYS A 647 37.67 -17.19 57.31
C CYS A 647 37.74 -16.21 58.49
N SER A 648 36.96 -16.37 59.56
CA SER A 648 36.83 -15.39 60.64
C SER A 648 37.91 -15.47 61.75
N LEU A 649 39.06 -16.08 61.46
CA LEU A 649 40.13 -16.36 62.43
C LEU A 649 41.20 -15.26 62.57
#